data_AF-A0A417R3U7-F1
#
_entry.id   AF-A0A417R3U7-F1
#
_cell.length_a   1.000
_cell.length_b   1.000
_cell.length_c   1.000
_cell.angle_alpha   90.00
_cell.angle_beta   90.00
_cell.angle_gamma   90.00
#
_symmetry.space_group_name_H-M   'P 1'
#
loop_
_entity.id
_entity.type
_entity.pdbx_description
1 polymer ?
#
loop_
_entity_poly.entity_id
_entity_poly.type
_entity_poly.pdbx_seq_one_letter_code
_entity_poly.pdbx_strand_id
1 'polypeptide(L)'
;METKHISDVPELMKQWNWQKNTEMGIVPENISIASKKKVFWKCHICGGEWETAPQYRKRNGCPYCANFKALPGFNDLQTLFPDIAAEWDMQKNNSLRPQNVTKGSGKKVWWICPKGHSYDMPIICRVEGQKCPYCNNRRVLFGFNDLETLNPAISQTWHPILNNGLTPKEVTPGSKKQVWWKCEKGHEWSESVVQRCRSKGCPVCQNRRIIKGINDLATLRPELKMEWDNEKNVRSPEEYSCGSRAVVWWKCKKGHRWKAAISDRNRGNSCPKCAEERRVSFPEKAVLYYVEKVFTDVKANYKPEWLGLQELDIYIPEYKIAIEYDGIYGHSKLSGNKRDEKKNIICQENSIILIRVREPGCMQLNTDSINYIMESPKDIEKAIQFVLQKLNELTNVNTLEIQSDINILRDSTEIYSLIEYTEKENSLKNKAPEIAALWHPVRNGTLLPESVSVASSKKVWWYGKCGHEWQGSVAYEVLSGKCPYCTGKRILKGFNDLASQRPEIAQQWDYRKNVEHKPENVTVGSGKSVWWICEKGHEWKAAICSRTRKDKKCGCPICSNHKLLTGYNDVRSNEELLKNWDYERNEVSPKNVCIGTAKQFYWKCHECGYQWKDKVISQRSGKGCPCCNKKKRVKAVQKTYIRKAGGSLAELYPQLLSEWDWDANNDLNPYEIVPGYGKHIWWNCSVCGNKWKATGIMRTRRNSTGCPVCARKKQAKSRQKTFLQSGVKTLNQTNPELVVEWNYEKNGDLNPEFITAGSGKSVWWKCKNCGYEWQAEVVERVRGRRKCKRCKNNTELKKD
;
A
#
# COMPACT_ATOMS: atom_id res chain seq x y z
N MET A 1 -38.67 -75.23 -2.69
CA MET A 1 -38.62 -73.84 -3.20
C MET A 1 -37.90 -73.88 -4.54
N GLU A 2 -38.56 -73.48 -5.61
CA GLU A 2 -37.96 -73.46 -6.96
C GLU A 2 -36.73 -72.54 -7.00
N THR A 3 -35.64 -73.05 -7.56
CA THR A 3 -34.43 -72.25 -7.75
C THR A 3 -34.68 -71.26 -8.88
N LYS A 4 -34.84 -69.98 -8.56
CA LYS A 4 -34.96 -68.92 -9.58
C LYS A 4 -33.62 -68.67 -10.26
N HIS A 5 -33.63 -68.63 -11.58
CA HIS A 5 -32.51 -68.34 -12.46
C HIS A 5 -32.58 -66.87 -12.92
N ILE A 6 -31.50 -66.37 -13.55
CA ILE A 6 -31.46 -64.98 -14.03
C ILE A 6 -32.52 -64.74 -15.10
N SER A 7 -32.79 -65.73 -15.95
CA SER A 7 -33.86 -65.74 -16.96
C SER A 7 -35.24 -65.41 -16.38
N ASP A 8 -35.49 -65.78 -15.13
CA ASP A 8 -36.78 -65.65 -14.47
C ASP A 8 -37.01 -64.25 -13.87
N VAL A 9 -36.02 -63.35 -13.97
CA VAL A 9 -36.05 -62.00 -13.39
C VAL A 9 -35.83 -60.95 -14.49
N PRO A 10 -36.90 -60.37 -15.06
CA PRO A 10 -36.83 -59.40 -16.17
C PRO A 10 -35.87 -58.22 -15.92
N GLU A 11 -35.80 -57.71 -14.68
CA GLU A 11 -34.92 -56.60 -14.32
C GLU A 11 -33.42 -56.95 -14.35
N LEU A 12 -33.07 -58.22 -14.13
CA LEU A 12 -31.69 -58.70 -14.29
C LEU A 12 -31.37 -58.94 -15.76
N MET A 13 -32.33 -59.47 -16.53
CA MET A 13 -32.20 -59.69 -17.98
C MET A 13 -31.94 -58.39 -18.75
N LYS A 14 -32.61 -57.29 -18.39
CA LYS A 14 -32.35 -55.93 -18.96
C LYS A 14 -30.91 -55.45 -18.79
N GLN A 15 -30.17 -56.03 -17.84
CA GLN A 15 -28.82 -55.62 -17.51
C GLN A 15 -27.78 -56.70 -17.78
N TRP A 16 -28.18 -57.80 -18.42
CA TRP A 16 -27.27 -58.87 -18.81
C TRP A 16 -26.37 -58.42 -19.96
N ASN A 17 -25.06 -58.62 -19.84
CA ASN A 17 -24.15 -58.35 -20.95
C ASN A 17 -24.10 -59.58 -21.88
N TRP A 18 -24.98 -59.59 -22.88
CA TRP A 18 -25.10 -60.71 -23.84
C TRP A 18 -23.78 -61.04 -24.51
N GLN A 19 -23.08 -60.05 -25.06
CA GLN A 19 -21.83 -60.27 -25.79
C GLN A 19 -20.77 -60.97 -24.91
N LYS A 20 -20.40 -60.37 -23.77
CA LYS A 20 -19.31 -60.89 -22.93
C LYS A 20 -19.63 -62.20 -22.24
N ASN A 21 -20.88 -62.40 -21.81
CA ASN A 21 -21.25 -63.66 -21.18
C ASN A 21 -21.32 -64.80 -22.20
N THR A 22 -21.81 -64.54 -23.42
CA THR A 22 -21.82 -65.54 -24.50
C THR A 22 -20.40 -65.91 -24.93
N GLU A 23 -19.48 -64.94 -25.05
CA GLU A 23 -18.04 -65.20 -25.31
C GLU A 23 -17.40 -66.12 -24.26
N MET A 24 -17.90 -66.12 -23.01
CA MET A 24 -17.47 -67.01 -21.93
C MET A 24 -18.28 -68.30 -21.81
N GLY A 25 -19.23 -68.56 -22.71
CA GLY A 25 -20.12 -69.72 -22.65
C GLY A 25 -21.09 -69.70 -21.46
N ILE A 26 -21.45 -68.51 -20.96
CA ILE A 26 -22.36 -68.34 -19.82
C ILE A 26 -23.73 -67.89 -20.34
N VAL A 27 -24.77 -68.68 -20.05
CA VAL A 27 -26.16 -68.38 -20.41
C VAL A 27 -27.02 -68.13 -19.15
N PRO A 28 -27.98 -67.18 -19.19
CA PRO A 28 -28.73 -66.76 -18.00
C PRO A 28 -29.65 -67.84 -17.41
N GLU A 29 -30.07 -68.81 -18.22
CA GLU A 29 -30.89 -69.96 -17.83
C GLU A 29 -30.16 -70.92 -16.89
N ASN A 30 -28.82 -70.93 -16.92
CA ASN A 30 -27.99 -71.84 -16.13
C ASN A 30 -27.37 -71.18 -14.89
N ILE A 31 -27.74 -69.95 -14.57
CA ILE A 31 -27.20 -69.19 -13.44
C ILE A 31 -28.34 -68.85 -12.47
N SER A 32 -28.33 -69.47 -11.28
CA SER A 32 -29.22 -69.10 -10.18
C SER A 32 -28.97 -67.67 -9.68
N ILE A 33 -30.03 -66.98 -9.24
CA ILE A 33 -29.93 -65.64 -8.61
C ILE A 33 -29.11 -65.62 -7.31
N ALA A 34 -28.91 -66.77 -6.67
CA ALA A 34 -28.07 -66.93 -5.47
C ALA A 34 -26.60 -67.30 -5.81
N SER A 35 -26.25 -67.40 -7.09
CA SER A 35 -24.92 -67.83 -7.52
C SER A 35 -23.82 -66.85 -7.06
N LYS A 36 -22.69 -67.41 -6.63
CA LYS A 36 -21.44 -66.68 -6.36
C LYS A 36 -20.55 -66.51 -7.60
N LYS A 37 -20.88 -67.19 -8.71
CA LYS A 37 -20.13 -67.09 -9.97
C LYS A 37 -20.26 -65.66 -10.49
N LYS A 38 -19.12 -65.03 -10.79
CA LYS A 38 -19.10 -63.70 -11.39
C LYS A 38 -19.54 -63.79 -12.85
N VAL A 39 -20.36 -62.82 -13.26
CA VAL A 39 -20.86 -62.66 -14.62
C VAL A 39 -20.81 -61.19 -15.00
N PHE A 40 -20.83 -60.89 -16.30
CA PHE A 40 -20.80 -59.53 -16.80
C PHE A 40 -22.19 -58.91 -16.90
N TRP A 41 -22.27 -57.65 -16.52
CA TRP A 41 -23.48 -56.85 -16.54
C TRP A 41 -23.24 -55.57 -17.34
N LYS A 42 -24.32 -55.05 -17.93
CA LYS A 42 -24.33 -53.78 -18.66
C LYS A 42 -25.51 -52.95 -18.17
N CYS A 43 -25.26 -51.70 -17.78
CA CYS A 43 -26.30 -50.84 -17.26
C CYS A 43 -27.09 -50.25 -18.42
N HIS A 44 -28.41 -50.43 -18.44
CA HIS A 44 -29.26 -49.82 -19.47
C HIS A 44 -29.39 -48.28 -19.31
N ILE A 45 -29.00 -47.71 -18.15
CA ILE A 45 -29.07 -46.26 -17.89
C ILE A 45 -27.80 -45.56 -18.35
N CYS A 46 -26.64 -46.00 -17.86
CA CYS A 46 -25.36 -45.34 -18.14
C CYS A 46 -24.49 -46.05 -19.18
N GLY A 47 -24.92 -47.21 -19.68
CA GLY A 47 -24.13 -48.03 -20.61
C GLY A 47 -22.91 -48.73 -19.98
N GLY A 48 -22.56 -48.41 -18.73
CA GLY A 48 -21.38 -48.94 -18.04
C GLY A 48 -21.45 -50.45 -17.84
N GLU A 49 -20.33 -51.11 -18.07
CA GLU A 49 -20.18 -52.57 -17.95
C GLU A 49 -19.37 -52.94 -16.70
N TRP A 50 -19.79 -53.97 -15.97
CA TRP A 50 -19.07 -54.44 -14.77
C TRP A 50 -19.27 -55.92 -14.51
N GLU A 51 -18.37 -56.49 -13.72
CA GLU A 51 -18.38 -57.89 -13.35
C GLU A 51 -18.74 -58.04 -11.87
N THR A 52 -19.75 -58.86 -11.55
CA THR A 52 -20.08 -59.24 -10.18
C THR A 52 -20.97 -60.48 -10.15
N ALA A 53 -21.10 -61.12 -8.99
CA ALA A 53 -21.99 -62.26 -8.81
C ALA A 53 -23.46 -61.83 -8.67
N PRO A 54 -24.43 -62.60 -9.21
CA PRO A 54 -25.87 -62.32 -9.10
C PRO A 54 -26.34 -62.12 -7.66
N GLN A 55 -25.84 -62.90 -6.70
CA GLN A 55 -26.22 -62.76 -5.28
C GLN A 55 -25.96 -61.36 -4.70
N TYR A 56 -24.97 -60.62 -5.25
CA TYR A 56 -24.61 -59.28 -4.78
C TYR A 56 -25.32 -58.16 -5.56
N ARG A 57 -26.01 -58.48 -6.67
CA ARG A 57 -26.74 -57.51 -7.50
C ARG A 57 -27.95 -56.91 -6.79
N LYS A 58 -28.65 -57.73 -6.00
CA LYS A 58 -29.86 -57.31 -5.26
C LYS A 58 -29.58 -56.22 -4.23
N ARG A 59 -28.32 -56.06 -3.79
CA ARG A 59 -27.89 -55.07 -2.78
C ARG A 59 -27.10 -53.88 -3.35
N ASN A 60 -26.29 -54.09 -4.41
CA ASN A 60 -25.26 -53.12 -4.80
C ASN A 60 -25.45 -52.45 -6.18
N GLY A 61 -26.50 -52.77 -6.93
CA GLY A 61 -26.89 -52.05 -8.15
C GLY A 61 -25.77 -51.86 -9.19
N CYS A 62 -25.90 -50.82 -10.03
CA CYS A 62 -24.83 -50.39 -10.95
C CYS A 62 -23.79 -49.53 -10.21
N PRO A 63 -22.49 -49.91 -10.20
CA PRO A 63 -21.46 -49.19 -9.45
C PRO A 63 -21.16 -47.80 -10.01
N TYR A 64 -21.49 -47.54 -11.28
CA TYR A 64 -21.33 -46.23 -11.90
C TYR A 64 -22.48 -45.30 -11.50
N CYS A 65 -23.74 -45.72 -11.63
CA CYS A 65 -24.90 -44.92 -11.20
C CYS A 65 -24.85 -44.59 -9.70
N ALA A 66 -24.30 -45.49 -8.88
CA ALA A 66 -24.11 -45.28 -7.44
C ALA A 66 -22.82 -44.52 -7.08
N ASN A 67 -22.03 -44.05 -8.05
CA ASN A 67 -20.77 -43.31 -7.85
C ASN A 67 -19.63 -44.05 -7.13
N PHE A 68 -19.73 -45.38 -7.01
CA PHE A 68 -18.64 -46.22 -6.49
C PHE A 68 -17.50 -46.40 -7.50
N LYS A 69 -17.80 -46.36 -8.80
CA LYS A 69 -16.82 -46.36 -9.90
C LYS A 69 -17.04 -45.18 -10.84
N ALA A 70 -15.96 -44.64 -11.39
CA ALA A 70 -16.01 -43.60 -12.41
C ALA A 70 -16.19 -44.23 -13.81
N LEU A 71 -17.08 -43.64 -14.59
CA LEU A 71 -17.32 -43.92 -16.00
C LEU A 71 -17.12 -42.61 -16.77
N PRO A 72 -16.05 -42.51 -17.60
CA PRO A 72 -15.79 -41.33 -18.43
C PRO A 72 -17.00 -40.95 -19.29
N GLY A 73 -17.37 -39.67 -19.30
CA GLY A 73 -18.52 -39.17 -20.07
C GLY A 73 -19.87 -39.30 -19.35
N PHE A 74 -19.89 -39.83 -18.11
CA PHE A 74 -21.13 -40.02 -17.36
C PHE A 74 -21.06 -39.44 -15.94
N ASN A 75 -20.27 -40.02 -15.06
CA ASN A 75 -20.22 -39.65 -13.64
C ASN A 75 -18.81 -39.30 -13.13
N ASP A 76 -17.83 -39.23 -14.03
CA ASP A 76 -16.49 -38.80 -13.70
C ASP A 76 -16.44 -37.28 -13.43
N LEU A 77 -15.37 -36.86 -12.74
CA LEU A 77 -15.20 -35.48 -12.34
C LEU A 77 -15.06 -34.52 -13.53
N GLN A 78 -14.42 -34.94 -14.64
CA GLN A 78 -14.23 -34.05 -15.79
C GLN A 78 -15.55 -33.71 -16.45
N THR A 79 -16.40 -34.72 -16.66
CA THR A 79 -17.70 -34.53 -17.30
C THR A 79 -18.64 -33.72 -16.43
N LEU A 80 -18.72 -34.00 -15.13
CA LEU A 80 -19.68 -33.32 -14.25
C LEU A 80 -19.23 -31.94 -13.78
N PHE A 81 -17.92 -31.70 -13.64
CA PHE A 81 -17.36 -30.45 -13.11
C PHE A 81 -16.14 -29.99 -13.92
N PRO A 82 -16.32 -29.57 -15.19
CA PRO A 82 -15.22 -29.20 -16.07
C PRO A 82 -14.34 -28.07 -15.49
N ASP A 83 -14.94 -27.08 -14.83
CA ASP A 83 -14.21 -25.97 -14.21
C ASP A 83 -13.33 -26.43 -13.03
N ILE A 84 -13.82 -27.40 -12.24
CA ILE A 84 -13.04 -27.96 -11.12
C ILE A 84 -11.94 -28.87 -11.67
N ALA A 85 -12.23 -29.67 -12.69
CA ALA A 85 -11.25 -30.52 -13.35
C ALA A 85 -10.13 -29.70 -14.03
N ALA A 86 -10.40 -28.46 -14.46
CA ALA A 86 -9.38 -27.54 -14.98
C ALA A 86 -8.35 -27.12 -13.91
N GLU A 87 -8.70 -27.17 -12.62
CA GLU A 87 -7.79 -26.92 -11.51
C GLU A 87 -6.93 -28.16 -11.13
N TRP A 88 -6.95 -29.25 -11.91
CA TRP A 88 -6.20 -30.46 -11.58
C TRP A 88 -4.69 -30.29 -11.79
N ASP A 89 -3.88 -30.62 -10.78
CA ASP A 89 -2.42 -30.60 -10.90
C ASP A 89 -1.92 -31.87 -11.62
N MET A 90 -1.77 -31.79 -12.95
CA MET A 90 -1.38 -32.94 -13.78
C MET A 90 0.03 -33.45 -13.46
N GLN A 91 0.93 -32.60 -12.95
CA GLN A 91 2.30 -32.99 -12.64
C GLN A 91 2.37 -33.77 -11.32
N LYS A 92 1.63 -33.33 -10.30
CA LYS A 92 1.68 -33.96 -8.97
C LYS A 92 0.74 -35.15 -8.78
N ASN A 93 -0.25 -35.32 -9.65
CA ASN A 93 -1.18 -36.46 -9.59
C ASN A 93 -0.75 -37.67 -10.44
N ASN A 94 0.49 -37.69 -10.94
CA ASN A 94 1.09 -38.81 -11.68
C ASN A 94 0.21 -39.29 -12.85
N SER A 95 -0.27 -40.53 -12.82
CA SER A 95 -1.15 -41.14 -13.84
C SER A 95 -2.64 -40.96 -13.56
N LEU A 96 -3.02 -40.45 -12.38
CA LEU A 96 -4.43 -40.23 -12.05
C LEU A 96 -4.96 -39.01 -12.78
N ARG A 97 -6.10 -39.17 -13.47
CA ARG A 97 -6.76 -38.09 -14.21
C ARG A 97 -8.18 -37.83 -13.69
N PRO A 98 -8.76 -36.64 -13.91
CA PRO A 98 -10.14 -36.32 -13.52
C PRO A 98 -11.19 -37.34 -14.02
N GLN A 99 -10.97 -37.95 -15.19
CA GLN A 99 -11.89 -38.95 -15.76
C GLN A 99 -11.88 -40.28 -15.01
N ASN A 100 -10.91 -40.51 -14.13
CA ASN A 100 -10.76 -41.77 -13.39
C ASN A 100 -11.38 -41.72 -11.99
N VAL A 101 -12.02 -40.60 -11.61
CA VAL A 101 -12.53 -40.37 -10.25
C VAL A 101 -13.95 -39.83 -10.28
N THR A 102 -14.74 -40.17 -9.27
CA THR A 102 -16.10 -39.65 -9.10
C THR A 102 -16.10 -38.41 -8.21
N LYS A 103 -17.15 -37.59 -8.33
CA LYS A 103 -17.32 -36.35 -7.54
C LYS A 103 -17.32 -36.54 -6.02
N GLY A 104 -17.76 -37.69 -5.53
CA GLY A 104 -17.86 -38.02 -4.10
C GLY A 104 -16.60 -38.68 -3.51
N SER A 105 -15.52 -38.74 -4.28
CA SER A 105 -14.30 -39.43 -3.84
C SER A 105 -13.61 -38.71 -2.66
N GLY A 106 -13.35 -39.44 -1.58
CA GLY A 106 -12.51 -38.97 -0.47
C GLY A 106 -11.01 -38.96 -0.78
N LYS A 107 -10.59 -39.38 -1.98
CA LYS A 107 -9.18 -39.42 -2.36
C LYS A 107 -8.59 -38.01 -2.38
N LYS A 108 -7.47 -37.83 -1.66
CA LYS A 108 -6.69 -36.58 -1.64
C LYS A 108 -5.86 -36.48 -2.91
N VAL A 109 -6.02 -35.39 -3.65
CA VAL A 109 -5.29 -35.11 -4.89
C VAL A 109 -4.77 -33.69 -4.86
N TRP A 110 -3.84 -33.39 -5.75
CA TRP A 110 -3.26 -32.06 -5.91
C TRP A 110 -4.08 -31.20 -6.88
N TRP A 111 -4.26 -29.95 -6.52
CA TRP A 111 -4.99 -28.93 -7.27
C TRP A 111 -4.10 -27.72 -7.48
N ILE A 112 -4.28 -27.00 -8.59
CA ILE A 112 -3.69 -25.68 -8.85
C ILE A 112 -4.83 -24.68 -9.02
N CYS A 113 -4.96 -23.75 -8.08
CA CYS A 113 -6.00 -22.72 -8.18
C CYS A 113 -5.66 -21.67 -9.26
N PRO A 114 -6.61 -20.81 -9.67
CA PRO A 114 -6.37 -19.77 -10.68
C PRO A 114 -5.26 -18.77 -10.35
N LYS A 115 -4.86 -18.64 -9.07
CA LYS A 115 -3.71 -17.82 -8.63
C LYS A 115 -2.37 -18.57 -8.71
N GLY A 116 -2.36 -19.81 -9.20
CA GLY A 116 -1.17 -20.64 -9.36
C GLY A 116 -0.72 -21.42 -8.12
N HIS A 117 -1.43 -21.33 -6.99
CA HIS A 117 -1.05 -22.10 -5.80
C HIS A 117 -1.39 -23.59 -5.97
N SER A 118 -0.39 -24.46 -5.78
CA SER A 118 -0.53 -25.92 -5.79
C SER A 118 -0.78 -26.44 -4.35
N TYR A 119 -1.87 -27.20 -4.15
CA TYR A 119 -2.31 -27.68 -2.82
C TYR A 119 -3.02 -29.03 -2.89
N ASP A 120 -2.93 -29.80 -1.81
CA ASP A 120 -3.60 -31.09 -1.66
C ASP A 120 -4.97 -30.95 -0.96
N MET A 121 -6.01 -31.60 -1.50
CA MET A 121 -7.35 -31.63 -0.90
C MET A 121 -8.17 -32.84 -1.41
N PRO A 122 -9.06 -33.44 -0.58
CA PRO A 122 -10.01 -34.45 -1.06
C PRO A 122 -10.91 -33.92 -2.18
N ILE A 123 -11.22 -34.76 -3.17
CA ILE A 123 -12.07 -34.40 -4.31
C ILE A 123 -13.45 -33.94 -3.85
N ILE A 124 -14.08 -34.70 -2.95
CA ILE A 124 -15.39 -34.35 -2.38
C ILE A 124 -15.41 -32.94 -1.77
N CYS A 125 -14.39 -32.57 -1.01
CA CYS A 125 -14.30 -31.23 -0.39
C CYS A 125 -14.17 -30.11 -1.44
N ARG A 126 -13.41 -30.33 -2.53
CA ARG A 126 -13.28 -29.35 -3.62
C ARG A 126 -14.60 -29.16 -4.36
N VAL A 127 -15.32 -30.26 -4.62
CA VAL A 127 -16.64 -30.25 -5.27
C VAL A 127 -17.70 -29.58 -4.39
N GLU A 128 -17.68 -29.80 -3.08
CA GLU A 128 -18.56 -29.13 -2.10
C GLU A 128 -18.23 -27.64 -1.89
N GLY A 129 -17.27 -27.09 -2.64
CA GLY A 129 -16.99 -25.66 -2.69
C GLY A 129 -15.86 -25.18 -1.78
N GLN A 130 -15.13 -26.08 -1.11
CA GLN A 130 -13.91 -25.66 -0.41
C GLN A 130 -12.89 -25.16 -1.45
N LYS A 131 -12.43 -23.92 -1.29
CA LYS A 131 -11.45 -23.29 -2.19
C LYS A 131 -10.03 -23.49 -1.68
N CYS A 132 -9.05 -23.07 -2.49
CA CYS A 132 -7.64 -23.09 -2.15
C CYS A 132 -7.35 -22.63 -0.71
N PRO A 133 -6.67 -23.47 0.12
CA PRO A 133 -6.46 -23.19 1.52
C PRO A 133 -5.50 -22.01 1.76
N TYR A 134 -4.63 -21.69 0.81
CA TYR A 134 -3.78 -20.50 0.87
C TYR A 134 -4.58 -19.24 0.55
N CYS A 135 -5.36 -19.23 -0.53
CA CYS A 135 -6.22 -18.09 -0.88
C CYS A 135 -7.25 -17.76 0.21
N ASN A 136 -7.72 -18.78 0.93
CA ASN A 136 -8.68 -18.64 2.03
C ASN A 136 -8.01 -18.55 3.42
N ASN A 137 -6.69 -18.35 3.51
CA ASN A 137 -5.95 -18.17 4.78
C ASN A 137 -6.08 -19.32 5.80
N ARG A 138 -6.44 -20.53 5.34
CA ARG A 138 -6.48 -21.75 6.16
C ARG A 138 -5.12 -22.42 6.30
N ARG A 139 -4.21 -22.17 5.34
CA ARG A 139 -2.79 -22.55 5.39
C ARG A 139 -1.92 -21.34 5.05
N VAL A 140 -0.70 -21.32 5.58
CA VAL A 140 0.28 -20.25 5.34
C VAL A 140 1.13 -20.60 4.12
N LEU A 141 1.33 -19.63 3.25
CA LEU A 141 2.23 -19.67 2.10
C LEU A 141 3.14 -18.44 2.17
N PHE A 142 4.43 -18.70 2.36
CA PHE A 142 5.46 -17.67 2.43
C PHE A 142 5.48 -16.81 1.16
N GLY A 143 5.56 -15.48 1.35
CA GLY A 143 5.56 -14.51 0.25
C GLY A 143 4.17 -14.22 -0.33
N PHE A 144 3.10 -14.75 0.27
CA PHE A 144 1.73 -14.56 -0.23
C PHE A 144 0.75 -14.12 0.86
N ASN A 145 0.52 -14.97 1.87
CA ASN A 145 -0.50 -14.71 2.90
C ASN A 145 0.02 -14.79 4.34
N ASP A 146 1.33 -14.91 4.51
CA ASP A 146 1.97 -14.78 5.80
C ASP A 146 1.91 -13.34 6.33
N LEU A 147 2.07 -13.19 7.65
CA LEU A 147 1.94 -11.92 8.34
C LEU A 147 3.00 -10.91 7.91
N GLU A 148 4.23 -11.35 7.65
CA GLU A 148 5.32 -10.44 7.25
C GLU A 148 5.05 -9.82 5.89
N THR A 149 4.62 -10.63 4.93
CA THR A 149 4.28 -10.17 3.58
C THR A 149 3.08 -9.22 3.60
N LEU A 150 2.01 -9.57 4.32
CA LEU A 150 0.77 -8.78 4.30
C LEU A 150 0.80 -7.56 5.22
N ASN A 151 1.51 -7.64 6.36
CA ASN A 151 1.55 -6.59 7.39
C ASN A 151 2.97 -6.38 7.93
N PRO A 152 3.91 -5.85 7.13
CA PRO A 152 5.32 -5.71 7.51
C PRO A 152 5.51 -4.82 8.76
N ALA A 153 4.73 -3.76 8.92
CA ALA A 153 4.79 -2.89 10.10
C ALA A 153 4.37 -3.60 11.39
N ILE A 154 3.41 -4.53 11.33
CA ILE A 154 3.02 -5.33 12.51
C ILE A 154 4.08 -6.40 12.79
N SER A 155 4.61 -7.03 11.74
CA SER A 155 5.70 -8.01 11.81
C SER A 155 6.94 -7.43 12.52
N GLN A 156 7.28 -6.17 12.28
CA GLN A 156 8.38 -5.48 12.99
C GLN A 156 8.18 -5.37 14.51
N THR A 157 6.94 -5.48 14.99
CA THR A 157 6.63 -5.50 16.44
C THR A 157 6.61 -6.92 17.01
N TRP A 158 6.99 -7.94 16.25
CA TRP A 158 7.10 -9.31 16.74
C TRP A 158 8.21 -9.41 17.79
N HIS A 159 7.94 -10.08 18.90
CA HIS A 159 8.95 -10.23 19.93
C HIS A 159 10.08 -11.19 19.45
N PRO A 160 11.36 -10.82 19.58
CA PRO A 160 12.47 -11.60 19.00
C PRO A 160 12.73 -12.95 19.69
N ILE A 161 12.44 -13.06 20.99
CA ILE A 161 12.81 -14.25 21.80
C ILE A 161 11.60 -15.05 22.29
N LEU A 162 10.60 -14.40 22.91
CA LEU A 162 9.49 -15.04 23.63
C LEU A 162 8.48 -15.85 22.79
N ASN A 163 8.67 -15.96 21.47
CA ASN A 163 7.77 -16.70 20.58
C ASN A 163 8.23 -18.14 20.30
N ASN A 164 9.19 -18.66 21.07
CA ASN A 164 9.65 -20.06 20.97
C ASN A 164 10.00 -20.48 19.53
N GLY A 165 10.67 -19.60 18.79
CA GLY A 165 11.06 -19.83 17.40
C GLY A 165 9.97 -19.61 16.34
N LEU A 166 8.71 -19.37 16.73
CA LEU A 166 7.64 -19.05 15.77
C LEU A 166 7.88 -17.67 15.14
N THR A 167 7.87 -17.63 13.81
CA THR A 167 8.13 -16.42 13.03
C THR A 167 6.86 -15.84 12.39
N PRO A 168 6.85 -14.54 12.04
CA PRO A 168 5.77 -13.91 11.28
C PRO A 168 5.49 -14.60 9.93
N LYS A 169 6.48 -15.29 9.35
CA LYS A 169 6.37 -16.03 8.09
C LYS A 169 5.51 -17.30 8.19
N GLU A 170 5.22 -17.75 9.41
CA GLU A 170 4.55 -19.02 9.70
C GLU A 170 3.12 -18.84 10.21
N VAL A 171 2.59 -17.61 10.17
CA VAL A 171 1.23 -17.28 10.60
C VAL A 171 0.56 -16.36 9.59
N THR A 172 -0.75 -16.48 9.40
CA THR A 172 -1.53 -15.49 8.65
C THR A 172 -1.99 -14.35 9.57
N PRO A 173 -2.33 -13.16 9.03
CA PRO A 173 -2.95 -12.08 9.82
C PRO A 173 -4.25 -12.48 10.54
N GLY A 174 -4.94 -13.54 10.08
CA GLY A 174 -6.15 -14.06 10.70
C GLY A 174 -5.91 -15.10 11.82
N SER A 175 -4.65 -15.40 12.13
CA SER A 175 -4.29 -16.43 13.11
C SER A 175 -4.75 -16.08 14.53
N LYS A 176 -5.36 -17.05 15.21
CA LYS A 176 -5.74 -16.93 16.63
C LYS A 176 -4.61 -17.30 17.59
N LYS A 177 -3.41 -17.66 17.08
CA LYS A 177 -2.25 -17.99 17.92
C LYS A 177 -1.87 -16.79 18.79
N GLN A 178 -1.72 -17.02 20.10
CA GLN A 178 -1.18 -16.05 21.06
C GLN A 178 0.33 -15.97 20.88
N VAL A 179 0.85 -14.75 20.73
CA VAL A 179 2.27 -14.48 20.53
C VAL A 179 2.65 -13.22 21.28
N TRP A 180 3.93 -13.09 21.60
CA TRP A 180 4.52 -11.92 22.22
C TRP A 180 4.86 -10.87 21.19
N TRP A 181 4.58 -9.63 21.53
CA TRP A 181 4.87 -8.42 20.77
C TRP A 181 5.77 -7.51 21.59
N LYS A 182 6.60 -6.72 20.91
CA LYS A 182 7.43 -5.67 21.48
C LYS A 182 7.30 -4.42 20.63
N CYS A 183 7.00 -3.28 21.24
CA CYS A 183 6.99 -2.00 20.50
C CYS A 183 8.35 -1.30 20.58
N GLU A 184 8.55 -0.26 19.78
CA GLU A 184 9.78 0.54 19.75
C GLU A 184 10.16 1.15 21.10
N LYS A 185 9.17 1.44 21.96
CA LYS A 185 9.40 1.93 23.33
C LYS A 185 9.74 0.82 24.33
N GLY A 186 9.92 -0.41 23.85
CA GLY A 186 10.32 -1.56 24.66
C GLY A 186 9.19 -2.27 25.41
N HIS A 187 7.93 -1.83 25.32
CA HIS A 187 6.82 -2.51 25.99
C HIS A 187 6.54 -3.88 25.36
N GLU A 188 6.43 -4.90 26.20
CA GLU A 188 6.20 -6.29 25.81
C GLU A 188 4.79 -6.74 26.23
N TRP A 189 4.07 -7.44 25.34
CA TRP A 189 2.74 -7.97 25.66
C TRP A 189 2.39 -9.20 24.83
N SER A 190 1.57 -10.09 25.39
CA SER A 190 1.00 -11.23 24.66
C SER A 190 -0.38 -10.87 24.11
N GLU A 191 -0.59 -11.15 22.82
CA GLU A 191 -1.89 -10.99 22.16
C GLU A 191 -1.94 -11.88 20.90
N SER A 192 -3.13 -12.35 20.52
CA SER A 192 -3.26 -13.12 19.29
C SER A 192 -2.96 -12.31 18.03
N VAL A 193 -2.40 -12.93 16.99
CA VAL A 193 -2.07 -12.26 15.72
C VAL A 193 -3.26 -11.50 15.12
N VAL A 194 -4.45 -12.11 15.12
CA VAL A 194 -5.66 -11.48 14.58
C VAL A 194 -6.11 -10.26 15.38
N GLN A 195 -5.99 -10.29 16.71
CA GLN A 195 -6.33 -9.13 17.53
C GLN A 195 -5.28 -8.03 17.37
N ARG A 196 -4.00 -8.39 17.34
CA ARG A 196 -2.91 -7.44 17.10
C ARG A 196 -3.10 -6.69 15.78
N CYS A 197 -3.49 -7.39 14.71
CA CYS A 197 -3.76 -6.80 13.39
C CYS A 197 -4.97 -5.85 13.37
N ARG A 198 -5.91 -6.01 14.31
CA ARG A 198 -7.08 -5.13 14.46
C ARG A 198 -6.84 -4.00 15.45
N SER A 199 -5.92 -4.19 16.40
CA SER A 199 -5.62 -3.24 17.46
C SER A 199 -4.90 -1.98 16.95
N LYS A 200 -5.05 -0.86 17.66
CA LYS A 200 -4.34 0.41 17.36
C LYS A 200 -2.88 0.43 17.85
N GLY A 201 -2.17 -0.70 17.82
CA GLY A 201 -0.79 -0.81 18.31
C GLY A 201 -0.67 -1.15 19.80
N CYS A 202 0.49 -0.86 20.39
CA CYS A 202 0.83 -1.27 21.76
C CYS A 202 -0.22 -0.81 22.80
N PRO A 203 -0.73 -1.73 23.65
CA PRO A 203 -1.78 -1.39 24.63
C PRO A 203 -1.29 -0.43 25.72
N VAL A 204 0.01 -0.41 26.03
CA VAL A 204 0.61 0.51 27.00
C VAL A 204 0.71 1.91 26.39
N CYS A 205 1.32 2.05 25.20
CA CYS A 205 1.42 3.35 24.51
C CYS A 205 0.05 4.00 24.24
N GLN A 206 -0.99 3.18 24.08
CA GLN A 206 -2.35 3.62 23.80
C GLN A 206 -3.23 3.73 25.07
N ASN A 207 -2.63 3.61 26.27
CA ASN A 207 -3.31 3.68 27.57
C ASN A 207 -4.50 2.73 27.73
N ARG A 208 -4.52 1.62 26.98
CA ARG A 208 -5.49 0.51 27.15
C ARG A 208 -5.06 -0.44 28.26
N ARG A 209 -3.77 -0.46 28.60
CA ARG A 209 -3.18 -1.14 29.75
C ARG A 209 -2.34 -0.13 30.52
N ILE A 210 -2.62 0.05 31.81
CA ILE A 210 -1.88 0.96 32.69
C ILE A 210 -0.81 0.17 33.42
N ILE A 211 0.41 0.70 33.40
CA ILE A 211 1.58 0.16 34.10
C ILE A 211 2.14 1.30 34.95
N LYS A 212 2.22 1.04 36.26
CA LYS A 212 2.82 1.95 37.24
C LYS A 212 4.27 2.27 36.86
N GLY A 213 4.63 3.56 36.90
CA GLY A 213 5.95 4.07 36.52
C GLY A 213 6.13 4.31 35.02
N ILE A 214 5.11 4.04 34.20
CA ILE A 214 5.20 4.22 32.74
C ILE A 214 4.14 5.19 32.23
N ASN A 215 2.86 4.82 32.37
CA ASN A 215 1.76 5.54 31.72
C ASN A 215 0.57 5.80 32.65
N ASP A 216 0.76 5.61 33.96
CA ASP A 216 -0.20 5.97 34.97
C ASP A 216 -0.24 7.49 35.24
N LEU A 217 -1.34 7.95 35.83
CA LEU A 217 -1.61 9.35 36.13
C LEU A 217 -0.57 9.92 37.09
N ALA A 218 -0.19 9.19 38.12
CA ALA A 218 0.74 9.68 39.14
C ALA A 218 2.14 9.94 38.57
N THR A 219 2.61 9.05 37.69
CA THR A 219 3.90 9.19 37.00
C THR A 219 3.88 10.31 35.97
N LEU A 220 2.82 10.40 35.16
CA LEU A 220 2.76 11.38 34.06
C LEU A 220 2.33 12.78 34.51
N ARG A 221 1.61 12.90 35.64
CA ARG A 221 1.08 14.16 36.19
C ARG A 221 1.29 14.23 37.70
N PRO A 222 2.54 14.40 38.16
CA PRO A 222 2.84 14.54 39.59
C PRO A 222 2.03 15.65 40.27
N GLU A 223 1.72 16.74 39.56
CA GLU A 223 0.89 17.84 40.05
C GLU A 223 -0.56 17.42 40.33
N LEU A 224 -1.12 16.51 39.52
CA LEU A 224 -2.46 15.95 39.77
C LEU A 224 -2.42 14.93 40.89
N LYS A 225 -1.33 14.16 41.03
CA LYS A 225 -1.12 13.29 42.19
C LYS A 225 -1.18 14.09 43.49
N MET A 226 -0.57 15.28 43.54
CA MET A 226 -0.59 16.14 44.72
C MET A 226 -2.00 16.64 45.08
N GLU A 227 -2.89 16.75 44.09
CA GLU A 227 -4.28 17.14 44.31
C GLU A 227 -5.23 15.95 44.52
N TRP A 228 -4.72 14.72 44.55
CA TRP A 228 -5.53 13.53 44.77
C TRP A 228 -5.99 13.45 46.23
N ASP A 229 -7.30 13.31 46.46
CA ASP A 229 -7.82 13.14 47.82
C ASP A 229 -7.68 11.67 48.26
N ASN A 230 -6.56 11.34 48.91
CA ASN A 230 -6.27 9.98 49.39
C ASN A 230 -7.25 9.47 50.47
N GLU A 231 -7.97 10.36 51.15
CA GLU A 231 -8.94 9.96 52.17
C GLU A 231 -10.29 9.56 51.55
N LYS A 232 -10.66 10.18 50.41
CA LYS A 232 -11.96 9.95 49.77
C LYS A 232 -11.91 9.02 48.56
N ASN A 233 -10.73 8.76 48.01
CA ASN A 233 -10.57 7.84 46.88
C ASN A 233 -10.07 6.48 47.35
N VAL A 234 -10.81 5.43 47.01
CA VAL A 234 -10.43 4.03 47.32
C VAL A 234 -9.27 3.54 46.46
N ARG A 235 -9.22 3.97 45.19
CA ARG A 235 -8.17 3.58 44.24
C ARG A 235 -7.07 4.62 44.16
N SER A 236 -5.86 4.13 43.89
CA SER A 236 -4.67 4.97 43.76
C SER A 236 -4.62 5.68 42.40
N PRO A 237 -3.97 6.84 42.29
CA PRO A 237 -3.76 7.51 41.00
C PRO A 237 -2.91 6.66 40.04
N GLU A 238 -2.07 5.76 40.53
CA GLU A 238 -1.27 4.82 39.73
C GLU A 238 -2.09 3.79 38.92
N GLU A 239 -3.38 3.64 39.21
CA GLU A 239 -4.29 2.72 38.50
C GLU A 239 -4.99 3.36 37.28
N TYR A 240 -4.87 4.68 37.11
CA TYR A 240 -5.57 5.43 36.08
C TYR A 240 -4.63 6.03 35.05
N SER A 241 -5.12 6.26 33.82
CA SER A 241 -4.43 7.14 32.86
C SER A 241 -4.90 8.58 32.99
N CYS A 242 -4.10 9.52 32.47
CA CYS A 242 -4.44 10.94 32.36
C CYS A 242 -5.71 11.23 31.52
N GLY A 243 -6.15 10.27 30.70
CA GLY A 243 -7.35 10.38 29.85
C GLY A 243 -8.59 9.73 30.45
N SER A 244 -8.51 9.16 31.66
CA SER A 244 -9.62 8.46 32.30
C SER A 244 -10.82 9.38 32.53
N ARG A 245 -12.02 8.89 32.23
CA ARG A 245 -13.28 9.57 32.58
C ARG A 245 -13.77 9.24 33.99
N ALA A 246 -13.01 8.47 34.76
CA ALA A 246 -13.35 8.18 36.14
C ALA A 246 -13.44 9.50 36.93
N VAL A 247 -14.58 9.68 37.61
CA VAL A 247 -14.82 10.82 38.48
C VAL A 247 -14.29 10.47 39.86
N VAL A 248 -13.31 11.23 40.31
CA VAL A 248 -12.60 11.02 41.57
C VAL A 248 -12.63 12.31 42.39
N TRP A 249 -12.31 12.19 43.67
CA TRP A 249 -12.19 13.34 44.57
C TRP A 249 -10.83 14.01 44.44
N TRP A 250 -10.85 15.33 44.34
CA TRP A 250 -9.68 16.19 44.30
C TRP A 250 -9.67 17.07 45.54
N LYS A 251 -8.48 17.38 46.05
CA LYS A 251 -8.24 18.31 47.16
C LYS A 251 -7.20 19.33 46.70
N CYS A 252 -7.58 20.59 46.59
CA CYS A 252 -6.63 21.64 46.20
C CYS A 252 -5.78 22.08 47.40
N LYS A 253 -4.75 22.89 47.15
CA LYS A 253 -3.90 23.46 48.20
C LYS A 253 -4.66 24.26 49.27
N LYS A 254 -5.78 24.91 48.91
CA LYS A 254 -6.66 25.60 49.86
C LYS A 254 -7.54 24.65 50.70
N GLY A 255 -7.42 23.33 50.49
CA GLY A 255 -8.20 22.32 51.21
C GLY A 255 -9.59 22.05 50.63
N HIS A 256 -10.03 22.77 49.60
CA HIS A 256 -11.32 22.51 48.94
C HIS A 256 -11.34 21.13 48.29
N ARG A 257 -12.41 20.37 48.57
CA ARG A 257 -12.65 19.05 48.00
C ARG A 257 -13.76 19.08 46.96
N TRP A 258 -13.55 18.49 45.79
CA TRP A 258 -14.58 18.40 44.75
C TRP A 258 -14.43 17.13 43.91
N LYS A 259 -15.51 16.72 43.23
CA LYS A 259 -15.49 15.62 42.26
C LYS A 259 -15.27 16.17 40.87
N ALA A 260 -14.34 15.55 40.12
CA ALA A 260 -14.16 15.83 38.71
C ALA A 260 -13.55 14.62 37.99
N ALA A 261 -13.81 14.50 36.69
CA ALA A 261 -13.14 13.48 35.88
C ALA A 261 -11.65 13.77 35.73
N ILE A 262 -10.82 12.73 35.77
CA ILE A 262 -9.36 12.84 35.59
C ILE A 262 -9.01 13.53 34.27
N SER A 263 -9.73 13.18 33.19
CA SER A 263 -9.56 13.81 31.88
C SER A 263 -9.81 15.32 31.88
N ASP A 264 -10.74 15.80 32.70
CA ASP A 264 -11.07 17.23 32.77
C ASP A 264 -10.03 18.00 33.58
N ARG A 265 -9.54 17.40 34.66
CA ARG A 265 -8.39 17.93 35.41
C ARG A 265 -7.13 18.02 34.55
N ASN A 266 -6.86 16.98 33.78
CA ASN A 266 -5.73 16.96 32.84
C ASN A 266 -5.86 17.99 31.70
N ARG A 267 -7.06 18.48 31.41
CA ARG A 267 -7.28 19.61 30.46
C ARG A 267 -7.07 20.99 31.10
N GLY A 268 -6.77 21.06 32.40
CA GLY A 268 -6.50 22.30 33.12
C GLY A 268 -7.70 22.87 33.89
N ASN A 269 -8.82 22.14 33.99
CA ASN A 269 -9.92 22.59 34.84
C ASN A 269 -9.46 22.64 36.30
N SER A 270 -9.56 23.82 36.90
CA SER A 270 -9.10 24.10 38.26
C SER A 270 -10.19 23.79 39.30
N CYS A 271 -9.87 23.95 40.59
CA CYS A 271 -10.87 23.92 41.65
C CYS A 271 -12.00 24.93 41.36
N PRO A 272 -13.27 24.50 41.29
CA PRO A 272 -14.39 25.39 40.95
C PRO A 272 -14.61 26.46 42.03
N LYS A 273 -14.41 26.13 43.32
CA LYS A 273 -14.50 27.09 44.42
C LYS A 273 -13.45 28.21 44.28
N CYS A 274 -12.20 27.84 43.98
CA CYS A 274 -11.15 28.84 43.73
C CYS A 274 -11.39 29.67 42.45
N ALA A 275 -12.19 29.19 41.50
CA ALA A 275 -12.52 29.92 40.28
C ALA A 275 -13.69 30.90 40.48
N GLU A 276 -14.64 30.56 41.36
CA GLU A 276 -15.72 31.44 41.81
C GLU A 276 -15.14 32.64 42.60
N GLU A 277 -14.19 32.38 43.50
CA GLU A 277 -13.45 33.42 44.25
C GLU A 277 -12.70 34.44 43.36
N ARG A 278 -12.49 34.14 42.07
CA ARG A 278 -11.78 35.02 41.11
C ARG A 278 -12.70 35.92 40.27
N ARG A 279 -14.03 35.88 40.48
CA ARG A 279 -15.02 36.57 39.62
C ARG A 279 -15.46 37.97 40.09
N VAL A 280 -14.87 38.51 41.16
CA VAL A 280 -15.33 39.75 41.79
C VAL A 280 -14.66 40.99 41.17
N SER A 281 -15.43 42.07 40.91
CA SER A 281 -14.96 43.27 40.20
C SER A 281 -14.39 44.34 41.16
N PHE A 282 -13.31 45.04 40.78
CA PHE A 282 -12.73 46.13 41.58
C PHE A 282 -13.76 47.22 41.99
N PRO A 283 -14.70 47.65 41.12
CA PRO A 283 -15.70 48.62 41.50
C PRO A 283 -16.64 48.17 42.63
N GLU A 284 -17.07 46.90 42.63
CA GLU A 284 -17.87 46.33 43.73
C GLU A 284 -17.10 46.39 45.05
N LYS A 285 -15.80 46.03 45.03
CA LYS A 285 -14.94 46.10 46.23
C LYS A 285 -14.64 47.52 46.68
N ALA A 286 -14.59 48.48 45.76
CA ALA A 286 -14.48 49.88 46.12
C ALA A 286 -15.74 50.34 46.87
N VAL A 287 -16.95 50.01 46.40
CA VAL A 287 -18.19 50.35 47.10
C VAL A 287 -18.24 49.68 48.48
N LEU A 288 -17.90 48.39 48.57
CA LEU A 288 -17.86 47.65 49.84
C LEU A 288 -16.92 48.32 50.85
N TYR A 289 -15.69 48.64 50.44
CA TYR A 289 -14.67 49.24 51.30
C TYR A 289 -15.15 50.55 51.97
N TYR A 290 -15.80 51.45 51.22
CA TYR A 290 -16.30 52.70 51.79
C TYR A 290 -17.58 52.53 52.62
N VAL A 291 -18.42 51.54 52.32
CA VAL A 291 -19.59 51.21 53.13
C VAL A 291 -19.16 50.63 54.49
N GLU A 292 -18.14 49.77 54.52
CA GLU A 292 -17.57 49.19 55.75
C GLU A 292 -16.88 50.22 56.66
N LYS A 293 -16.49 51.39 56.13
CA LYS A 293 -16.01 52.52 56.95
C LYS A 293 -17.11 53.19 57.77
N VAL A 294 -18.37 52.98 57.40
CA VAL A 294 -19.55 53.63 58.01
C VAL A 294 -20.37 52.63 58.83
N PHE A 295 -20.56 51.42 58.30
CA PHE A 295 -21.43 50.40 58.89
C PHE A 295 -20.61 49.21 59.38
N THR A 296 -20.96 48.69 60.56
CA THR A 296 -20.24 47.59 61.22
C THR A 296 -20.76 46.19 60.85
N ASP A 297 -22.05 46.04 60.55
CA ASP A 297 -22.65 44.79 60.05
C ASP A 297 -22.92 44.91 58.54
N VAL A 298 -21.89 44.64 57.74
CA VAL A 298 -21.95 44.62 56.27
C VAL A 298 -21.59 43.23 55.78
N LYS A 299 -22.42 42.67 54.89
CA LYS A 299 -22.24 41.33 54.30
C LYS A 299 -22.01 41.46 52.81
N ALA A 300 -20.82 41.09 52.35
CA ALA A 300 -20.51 40.99 50.93
C ALA A 300 -20.98 39.64 50.34
N ASN A 301 -21.48 39.64 49.09
CA ASN A 301 -21.92 38.46 48.35
C ASN A 301 -22.96 37.60 49.13
N TYR A 302 -23.95 38.26 49.73
CA TYR A 302 -24.91 37.62 50.62
C TYR A 302 -25.95 36.79 49.85
N LYS A 303 -26.12 35.51 50.19
CA LYS A 303 -27.03 34.55 49.52
C LYS A 303 -28.17 34.11 50.45
N PRO A 304 -29.25 34.88 50.58
CA PRO A 304 -30.39 34.45 51.36
C PRO A 304 -31.23 33.39 50.61
N GLU A 305 -31.80 32.42 51.33
CA GLU A 305 -32.61 31.35 50.71
C GLU A 305 -33.76 31.87 49.85
N TRP A 306 -34.42 32.95 50.28
CA TRP A 306 -35.55 33.57 49.56
C TRP A 306 -35.17 34.16 48.19
N LEU A 307 -33.88 34.39 47.93
CA LEU A 307 -33.36 34.93 46.68
C LEU A 307 -32.94 33.84 45.68
N GLY A 308 -33.04 32.56 46.08
CA GLY A 308 -32.74 31.41 45.24
C GLY A 308 -31.24 31.26 44.94
N LEU A 309 -30.88 31.15 43.67
CA LEU A 309 -29.47 31.02 43.23
C LEU A 309 -28.75 32.36 43.06
N GLN A 310 -29.40 33.47 43.39
CA GLN A 310 -28.85 34.83 43.25
C GLN A 310 -28.27 35.31 44.60
N GLU A 311 -27.33 36.25 44.53
CA GLU A 311 -26.67 36.87 45.69
C GLU A 311 -26.90 38.38 45.69
N LEU A 312 -26.81 39.05 46.83
CA LEU A 312 -26.73 40.51 46.97
C LEU A 312 -25.26 40.91 47.08
N ASP A 313 -24.80 41.87 46.27
CA ASP A 313 -23.36 42.20 46.23
C ASP A 313 -22.87 42.75 47.58
N ILE A 314 -23.65 43.66 48.17
CA ILE A 314 -23.45 44.21 49.51
C ILE A 314 -24.80 44.27 50.22
N TYR A 315 -24.88 43.74 51.44
CA TYR A 315 -26.11 43.75 52.24
C TYR A 315 -25.83 44.28 53.65
N ILE A 316 -26.67 45.21 54.12
CA ILE A 316 -26.62 45.82 55.44
C ILE A 316 -27.85 45.32 56.20
N PRO A 317 -27.74 44.25 57.01
CA PRO A 317 -28.88 43.54 57.57
C PRO A 317 -29.72 44.41 58.51
N GLU A 318 -29.05 45.20 59.35
CA GLU A 318 -29.69 46.08 60.35
C GLU A 318 -30.75 47.00 59.73
N TYR A 319 -30.44 47.57 58.57
CA TYR A 319 -31.31 48.51 57.86
C TYR A 319 -32.12 47.86 56.74
N LYS A 320 -31.92 46.56 56.49
CA LYS A 320 -32.49 45.84 55.34
C LYS A 320 -32.21 46.53 54.00
N ILE A 321 -31.01 47.10 53.85
CA ILE A 321 -30.58 47.77 52.61
C ILE A 321 -29.59 46.86 51.88
N ALA A 322 -29.75 46.75 50.57
CA ALA A 322 -28.82 46.04 49.69
C ALA A 322 -28.32 46.96 48.59
N ILE A 323 -27.07 46.76 48.17
CA ILE A 323 -26.40 47.53 47.12
C ILE A 323 -25.91 46.56 46.05
N GLU A 324 -26.20 46.88 44.80
CA GLU A 324 -25.81 46.12 43.60
C GLU A 324 -24.87 46.94 42.74
N TYR A 325 -23.81 46.31 42.24
CA TYR A 325 -22.91 46.87 41.24
C TYR A 325 -23.09 46.15 39.88
N ASP A 326 -23.81 46.79 38.96
CA ASP A 326 -24.17 46.22 37.67
C ASP A 326 -23.15 46.58 36.58
N GLY A 327 -22.21 45.67 36.31
CA GLY A 327 -21.24 45.81 35.22
C GLY A 327 -21.84 45.57 33.81
N ILE A 328 -21.39 46.32 32.82
CA ILE A 328 -21.95 46.32 31.45
C ILE A 328 -22.02 44.92 30.80
N TYR A 329 -21.07 44.03 31.12
CA TYR A 329 -20.99 42.69 30.53
C TYR A 329 -22.20 41.80 30.90
N GLY A 330 -22.72 41.93 32.13
CA GLY A 330 -23.86 41.17 32.62
C GLY A 330 -25.22 41.80 32.29
N HIS A 331 -25.25 43.14 32.18
CA HIS A 331 -26.50 43.92 32.24
C HIS A 331 -26.82 44.73 30.97
N SER A 332 -26.05 44.56 29.88
CA SER A 332 -26.29 45.19 28.57
C SER A 332 -27.33 44.50 27.68
N LYS A 333 -27.90 43.37 28.11
CA LYS A 333 -28.85 42.56 27.32
C LYS A 333 -30.19 42.39 28.04
N LEU A 334 -31.25 42.19 27.26
CA LEU A 334 -32.62 41.97 27.74
C LEU A 334 -32.72 40.84 28.79
N SER A 335 -31.91 39.78 28.67
CA SER A 335 -31.89 38.67 29.62
C SER A 335 -31.29 39.03 30.98
N GLY A 336 -30.33 39.96 31.02
CA GLY A 336 -29.80 40.53 32.26
C GLY A 336 -30.84 41.47 32.89
N ASN A 337 -31.43 42.34 32.08
CA ASN A 337 -32.47 43.28 32.53
C ASN A 337 -33.69 42.55 33.17
N LYS A 338 -34.21 41.49 32.55
CA LYS A 338 -35.29 40.68 33.14
C LYS A 338 -34.91 40.03 34.48
N ARG A 339 -33.63 39.70 34.67
CA ARG A 339 -33.13 39.10 35.92
C ARG A 339 -33.06 40.16 37.02
N ASP A 340 -32.57 41.34 36.66
CA ASP A 340 -32.50 42.52 37.51
C ASP A 340 -33.90 42.95 37.99
N GLU A 341 -34.85 43.10 37.06
CA GLU A 341 -36.25 43.45 37.38
C GLU A 341 -36.88 42.41 38.32
N LYS A 342 -36.64 41.11 38.07
CA LYS A 342 -37.09 40.04 38.96
C LYS A 342 -36.46 40.14 40.35
N LYS A 343 -35.17 40.46 40.43
CA LYS A 343 -34.45 40.63 41.69
C LYS A 343 -34.98 41.83 42.48
N ASN A 344 -35.28 42.94 41.80
CA ASN A 344 -35.92 44.11 42.41
C ASN A 344 -37.27 43.75 43.04
N ILE A 345 -38.13 43.03 42.31
CA ILE A 345 -39.43 42.57 42.82
C ILE A 345 -39.26 41.68 44.05
N ILE A 346 -38.38 40.68 43.99
CA ILE A 346 -38.15 39.75 45.13
C ILE A 346 -37.60 40.52 46.35
N CYS A 347 -36.68 41.46 46.15
CA CYS A 347 -36.19 42.31 47.23
C CYS A 347 -37.32 43.14 47.86
N GLN A 348 -38.19 43.74 47.04
CA GLN A 348 -39.34 44.51 47.51
C GLN A 348 -40.33 43.65 48.31
N GLU A 349 -40.65 42.44 47.82
CA GLU A 349 -41.49 41.46 48.51
C GLU A 349 -40.92 41.06 49.89
N ASN A 350 -39.60 41.08 50.04
CA ASN A 350 -38.89 40.78 51.29
C ASN A 350 -38.54 42.04 52.12
N SER A 351 -39.12 43.20 51.79
CA SER A 351 -38.87 44.48 52.47
C SER A 351 -37.40 44.88 52.49
N ILE A 352 -36.66 44.57 51.42
CA ILE A 352 -35.27 44.99 51.20
C ILE A 352 -35.24 46.21 50.29
N ILE A 353 -34.63 47.30 50.74
CA ILE A 353 -34.41 48.49 49.93
C ILE A 353 -33.17 48.26 49.06
N LEU A 354 -33.33 48.32 47.74
CA LEU A 354 -32.26 48.00 46.79
C LEU A 354 -31.73 49.27 46.10
N ILE A 355 -30.45 49.55 46.31
CA ILE A 355 -29.69 50.61 45.64
C ILE A 355 -28.86 49.95 44.52
N ARG A 356 -28.91 50.47 43.29
CA ARG A 356 -28.13 49.92 42.17
C ARG A 356 -27.23 50.97 41.54
N VAL A 357 -25.95 50.64 41.44
CA VAL A 357 -24.95 51.40 40.68
C VAL A 357 -24.73 50.70 39.36
N ARG A 358 -24.98 51.39 38.24
CA ARG A 358 -24.96 50.79 36.90
C ARG A 358 -23.88 51.44 36.03
N GLU A 359 -23.05 50.62 35.37
CA GLU A 359 -22.09 51.11 34.39
C GLU A 359 -22.78 51.70 33.13
N PRO A 360 -22.10 52.59 32.37
CA PRO A 360 -22.66 53.14 31.14
C PRO A 360 -22.97 52.03 30.13
N GLY A 361 -24.17 52.06 29.54
CA GLY A 361 -24.61 51.07 28.55
C GLY A 361 -25.34 49.86 29.13
N CYS A 362 -25.54 49.79 30.46
CA CYS A 362 -26.53 48.90 31.06
C CYS A 362 -27.94 49.28 30.59
N MET A 363 -28.80 48.29 30.31
CA MET A 363 -30.17 48.59 29.88
C MET A 363 -30.98 49.26 31.01
N GLN A 364 -31.90 50.14 30.64
CA GLN A 364 -32.80 50.82 31.56
C GLN A 364 -33.80 49.82 32.16
N LEU A 365 -33.96 49.86 33.49
CA LEU A 365 -34.92 49.03 34.23
C LEU A 365 -36.28 49.74 34.27
N ASN A 366 -37.39 48.99 34.21
CA ASN A 366 -38.75 49.55 34.30
C ASN A 366 -39.35 49.45 35.71
N THR A 367 -38.52 49.47 36.75
CA THR A 367 -38.91 49.24 38.16
C THR A 367 -38.46 50.41 39.04
N ASP A 368 -39.18 50.64 40.15
CA ASP A 368 -38.97 51.75 41.11
C ASP A 368 -37.72 51.64 42.01
N SER A 369 -36.63 51.02 41.55
CA SER A 369 -35.41 50.90 42.34
C SER A 369 -34.61 52.21 42.38
N ILE A 370 -33.90 52.46 43.49
CA ILE A 370 -32.98 53.58 43.61
C ILE A 370 -31.77 53.28 42.72
N ASN A 371 -31.67 53.96 41.57
CA ASN A 371 -30.65 53.68 40.57
C ASN A 371 -29.75 54.89 40.33
N TYR A 372 -28.44 54.66 40.25
CA TYR A 372 -27.45 55.60 39.75
C TYR A 372 -26.76 55.02 38.51
N ILE A 373 -26.90 55.71 37.38
CA ILE A 373 -26.24 55.34 36.13
C ILE A 373 -24.99 56.20 36.01
N MET A 374 -23.83 55.55 35.99
CA MET A 374 -22.55 56.23 35.82
C MET A 374 -22.45 56.83 34.41
N GLU A 375 -21.84 58.01 34.29
CA GLU A 375 -21.57 58.66 32.99
C GLU A 375 -20.39 57.99 32.27
N SER A 376 -19.37 57.60 33.03
CA SER A 376 -18.19 56.86 32.56
C SER A 376 -17.83 55.75 33.53
N PRO A 377 -17.23 54.62 33.09
CA PRO A 377 -16.73 53.58 34.02
C PRO A 377 -15.62 54.11 34.96
N LYS A 378 -15.09 55.30 34.69
CA LYS A 378 -14.08 55.97 35.53
C LYS A 378 -14.69 56.78 36.68
N ASP A 379 -16.00 57.04 36.69
CA ASP A 379 -16.69 57.87 37.69
C ASP A 379 -17.08 57.11 38.97
N ILE A 380 -16.31 56.09 39.36
CA ILE A 380 -16.66 55.22 40.51
C ILE A 380 -16.75 56.00 41.83
N GLU A 381 -15.97 57.07 41.96
CA GLU A 381 -15.99 57.98 43.10
C GLU A 381 -17.37 58.65 43.28
N LYS A 382 -17.95 59.17 42.19
CA LYS A 382 -19.30 59.76 42.21
C LYS A 382 -20.37 58.73 42.54
N ALA A 383 -20.20 57.50 42.08
CA ALA A 383 -21.12 56.41 42.42
C ALA A 383 -21.05 56.05 43.91
N ILE A 384 -19.85 56.02 44.51
CA ILE A 384 -19.67 55.80 45.95
C ILE A 384 -20.28 56.97 46.74
N GLN A 385 -20.06 58.22 46.31
CA GLN A 385 -20.70 59.40 46.91
C GLN A 385 -22.23 59.26 46.90
N PHE A 386 -22.81 58.89 45.76
CA PHE A 386 -24.25 58.66 45.64
C PHE A 386 -24.74 57.57 46.61
N VAL A 387 -24.04 56.43 46.68
CA VAL A 387 -24.39 55.33 47.59
C VAL A 387 -24.35 55.81 49.05
N LEU A 388 -23.27 56.46 49.47
CA LEU A 388 -23.14 56.96 50.85
C LEU A 388 -24.17 58.04 51.18
N GLN A 389 -24.52 58.90 50.22
CA GLN A 389 -25.59 59.88 50.37
C GLN A 389 -26.95 59.20 50.56
N LYS A 390 -27.28 58.21 49.74
CA LYS A 390 -28.54 57.47 49.87
C LYS A 390 -28.60 56.66 51.16
N LEU A 391 -27.49 56.09 51.59
CA LEU A 391 -27.40 55.42 52.89
C LEU A 391 -27.63 56.41 54.05
N ASN A 392 -27.08 57.61 53.99
CA ASN A 392 -27.34 58.67 54.98
C ASN A 392 -28.83 59.03 55.04
N GLU A 393 -29.46 59.28 53.90
CA GLU A 393 -30.90 59.62 53.81
C GLU A 393 -31.82 58.52 54.33
N LEU A 394 -31.46 57.24 54.11
CA LEU A 394 -32.31 56.09 54.49
C LEU A 394 -32.11 55.63 55.93
N THR A 395 -30.96 55.90 56.53
CA THR A 395 -30.57 55.34 57.85
C THR A 395 -30.38 56.39 58.93
N ASN A 396 -30.29 57.68 58.57
CA ASN A 396 -29.83 58.79 59.42
C ASN A 396 -28.42 58.59 60.03
N VAL A 397 -27.64 57.61 59.56
CA VAL A 397 -26.23 57.44 59.96
C VAL A 397 -25.38 58.49 59.23
N ASN A 398 -24.60 59.26 59.97
CA ASN A 398 -23.75 60.31 59.40
C ASN A 398 -22.66 59.69 58.50
N THR A 399 -22.74 59.95 57.19
CA THR A 399 -21.73 59.49 56.21
C THR A 399 -20.91 60.65 55.63
N LEU A 400 -21.17 61.90 56.05
CA LEU A 400 -20.59 63.11 55.47
C LEU A 400 -19.06 63.18 55.58
N GLU A 401 -18.51 62.70 56.70
CA GLU A 401 -17.06 62.65 56.91
C GLU A 401 -16.39 61.73 55.87
N ILE A 402 -16.91 60.50 55.71
CA ILE A 402 -16.40 59.54 54.72
C ILE A 402 -16.64 60.03 53.29
N GLN A 403 -17.78 60.65 52.98
CA GLN A 403 -18.06 61.23 51.66
C GLN A 403 -16.99 62.26 51.24
N SER A 404 -16.52 63.08 52.18
CA SER A 404 -15.49 64.10 51.92
C SER A 404 -14.05 63.55 51.83
N ASP A 405 -13.81 62.32 52.29
CA ASP A 405 -12.50 61.65 52.31
C ASP A 405 -12.34 60.57 51.23
N ILE A 406 -13.31 60.41 50.31
CA ILE A 406 -13.20 59.42 49.24
C ILE A 406 -11.99 59.75 48.36
N ASN A 407 -11.05 58.81 48.27
CA ASN A 407 -9.90 58.91 47.37
C ASN A 407 -9.53 57.52 46.84
N ILE A 408 -10.05 57.21 45.65
CA ILE A 408 -9.90 55.88 45.02
C ILE A 408 -8.44 55.55 44.75
N LEU A 409 -7.62 56.54 44.38
CA LEU A 409 -6.20 56.32 44.08
C LEU A 409 -5.41 56.00 45.35
N ARG A 410 -5.64 56.75 46.43
CA ARG A 410 -5.03 56.50 47.75
C ARG A 410 -5.44 55.13 48.29
N ASP A 411 -6.73 54.84 48.28
CA ASP A 411 -7.29 53.64 48.92
C ASP A 411 -7.22 52.40 48.01
N SER A 412 -6.75 52.57 46.76
CA SER A 412 -6.66 51.50 45.77
C SER A 412 -5.92 50.27 46.30
N THR A 413 -4.84 50.44 47.06
CA THR A 413 -4.05 49.32 47.59
C THR A 413 -4.85 48.48 48.58
N GLU A 414 -5.60 49.10 49.48
CA GLU A 414 -6.43 48.40 50.46
C GLU A 414 -7.67 47.77 49.79
N ILE A 415 -8.27 48.49 48.83
CA ILE A 415 -9.37 47.96 48.00
C ILE A 415 -8.90 46.74 47.18
N TYR A 416 -7.68 46.79 46.63
CA TYR A 416 -7.04 45.64 45.97
C TYR A 416 -6.63 44.57 46.98
N SER A 417 -6.31 44.90 48.23
CA SER A 417 -5.98 43.92 49.27
C SER A 417 -7.16 43.00 49.61
N LEU A 418 -8.40 43.50 49.46
CA LEU A 418 -9.64 42.72 49.49
C LEU A 418 -9.73 41.67 48.35
N ILE A 419 -8.78 41.69 47.39
CA ILE A 419 -8.67 40.83 46.20
C ILE A 419 -7.40 39.92 46.26
N GLU A 420 -6.39 40.22 47.10
CA GLU A 420 -4.97 40.08 46.73
C GLU A 420 -4.26 38.71 46.78
N TYR A 421 -4.74 37.65 47.43
CA TYR A 421 -3.86 36.47 47.59
C TYR A 421 -3.60 35.68 46.27
N THR A 422 -4.30 35.97 45.15
CA THR A 422 -4.33 35.06 43.98
C THR A 422 -3.66 35.57 42.68
N GLU A 423 -3.35 36.87 42.53
CA GLU A 423 -2.81 37.40 41.27
C GLU A 423 -1.28 37.23 41.11
N LYS A 424 -0.50 37.33 42.19
CA LYS A 424 0.96 37.13 42.11
C LYS A 424 1.31 35.76 41.54
N GLU A 425 0.63 34.68 41.96
CA GLU A 425 0.89 33.33 41.43
C GLU A 425 0.55 33.19 39.93
N ASN A 426 -0.36 33.99 39.37
CA ASN A 426 -0.82 33.84 37.97
C ASN A 426 -0.27 34.91 37.00
N SER A 427 0.64 35.76 37.48
CA SER A 427 1.28 36.81 36.67
C SER A 427 2.15 36.24 35.54
N LEU A 428 2.38 37.04 34.50
CA LEU A 428 3.22 36.68 33.36
C LEU A 428 4.64 36.35 33.80
N LYS A 429 5.20 37.13 34.75
CA LYS A 429 6.53 36.84 35.30
C LYS A 429 6.62 35.49 35.99
N ASN A 430 5.59 35.09 36.74
CA ASN A 430 5.64 33.87 37.54
C ASN A 430 5.23 32.62 36.75
N LYS A 431 4.27 32.71 35.83
CA LYS A 431 3.78 31.55 35.06
C LYS A 431 4.47 31.35 33.71
N ALA A 432 5.03 32.40 33.11
CA ALA A 432 5.74 32.32 31.82
C ALA A 432 6.92 33.32 31.78
N PRO A 433 7.96 33.13 32.62
CA PRO A 433 9.10 34.04 32.75
C PRO A 433 9.86 34.25 31.43
N GLU A 434 9.90 33.23 30.57
CA GLU A 434 10.52 33.30 29.24
C GLU A 434 9.78 34.24 28.28
N ILE A 435 8.46 34.39 28.45
CA ILE A 435 7.63 35.32 27.68
C ILE A 435 7.70 36.71 28.31
N ALA A 436 7.70 36.79 29.65
CA ALA A 436 7.98 38.05 30.36
C ALA A 436 9.34 38.65 29.96
N ALA A 437 10.35 37.83 29.66
CA ALA A 437 11.64 38.29 29.15
C ALA A 437 11.56 38.94 27.74
N LEU A 438 10.46 38.75 27.01
CA LEU A 438 10.18 39.42 25.74
C LEU A 438 9.41 40.72 25.94
N TRP A 439 9.12 41.14 27.18
CA TRP A 439 8.44 42.40 27.45
C TRP A 439 9.28 43.57 26.95
N HIS A 440 8.67 44.52 26.26
CA HIS A 440 9.41 45.67 25.77
C HIS A 440 9.91 46.54 26.94
N PRO A 441 11.21 46.93 26.97
CA PRO A 441 11.80 47.62 28.12
C PRO A 441 11.19 48.99 28.45
N VAL A 442 10.77 49.76 27.43
CA VAL A 442 10.25 51.13 27.64
C VAL A 442 8.83 51.38 27.12
N ARG A 443 8.35 50.67 26.10
CA ARG A 443 7.10 51.03 25.39
C ARG A 443 5.80 50.64 26.11
N ASN A 444 5.89 49.89 27.21
CA ASN A 444 4.74 49.54 28.04
C ASN A 444 4.51 50.51 29.20
N GLY A 445 5.33 51.56 29.32
CA GLY A 445 5.22 52.55 30.40
C GLY A 445 5.39 51.89 31.78
N THR A 446 4.47 52.17 32.69
CA THR A 446 4.46 51.64 34.07
C THR A 446 3.91 50.22 34.18
N LEU A 447 3.41 49.61 33.09
CA LEU A 447 2.83 48.28 33.12
C LEU A 447 3.93 47.20 33.16
N LEU A 448 3.93 46.42 34.25
CA LEU A 448 4.93 45.39 34.52
C LEU A 448 4.39 43.97 34.25
N PRO A 449 5.25 43.01 33.82
CA PRO A 449 4.84 41.60 33.68
C PRO A 449 4.26 40.95 34.94
N GLU A 450 4.65 41.43 36.12
CA GLU A 450 4.21 40.99 37.45
C GLU A 450 2.75 41.34 37.74
N SER A 451 2.25 42.39 37.09
CA SER A 451 0.89 42.91 37.28
C SER A 451 -0.05 42.50 36.14
N VAL A 452 0.35 41.56 35.28
CA VAL A 452 -0.47 41.12 34.13
C VAL A 452 -0.55 39.60 34.09
N SER A 453 -1.77 39.07 34.21
CA SER A 453 -2.05 37.63 34.12
C SER A 453 -1.69 37.04 32.75
N VAL A 454 -1.20 35.79 32.72
CA VAL A 454 -0.91 35.04 31.48
C VAL A 454 -2.11 34.85 30.55
N ALA A 455 -3.34 34.96 31.06
CA ALA A 455 -4.57 34.84 30.27
C ALA A 455 -5.07 36.19 29.71
N SER A 456 -4.35 37.29 29.94
CA SER A 456 -4.83 38.63 29.57
C SER A 456 -4.90 38.84 28.06
N SER A 457 -6.03 39.36 27.58
CA SER A 457 -6.18 39.81 26.18
C SER A 457 -5.55 41.18 25.93
N LYS A 458 -4.99 41.84 26.96
CA LYS A 458 -4.37 43.16 26.88
C LYS A 458 -3.21 43.15 25.87
N LYS A 459 -3.24 44.11 24.93
CA LYS A 459 -2.20 44.29 23.92
C LYS A 459 -1.07 45.14 24.49
N VAL A 460 0.13 44.58 24.48
CA VAL A 460 1.36 45.21 24.98
C VAL A 460 2.44 45.13 23.92
N TRP A 461 3.49 45.93 24.08
CA TRP A 461 4.69 45.90 23.26
C TRP A 461 5.62 44.78 23.71
N TRP A 462 6.15 44.07 22.73
CA TRP A 462 7.10 42.97 22.88
C TRP A 462 8.41 43.32 22.16
N TYR A 463 9.51 42.82 22.70
CA TYR A 463 10.85 42.94 22.16
C TYR A 463 11.45 41.54 22.01
N GLY A 464 11.54 41.06 20.78
CA GLY A 464 12.05 39.73 20.51
C GLY A 464 13.56 39.67 20.63
N LYS A 465 14.10 38.50 20.98
CA LYS A 465 15.56 38.23 20.92
C LYS A 465 16.18 38.45 19.53
N CYS A 466 15.34 38.49 18.49
CA CYS A 466 15.74 38.82 17.12
C CYS A 466 15.88 40.33 16.86
N GLY A 467 15.64 41.19 17.85
CA GLY A 467 15.69 42.65 17.73
C GLY A 467 14.41 43.29 17.20
N HIS A 468 13.40 42.51 16.81
CA HIS A 468 12.13 43.05 16.33
C HIS A 468 11.19 43.44 17.48
N GLU A 469 10.49 44.55 17.31
CA GLU A 469 9.45 45.03 18.23
C GLU A 469 8.06 44.81 17.62
N TRP A 470 7.09 44.37 18.42
CA TRP A 470 5.70 44.27 17.95
C TRP A 470 4.68 44.44 19.07
N GLN A 471 3.46 44.83 18.71
CA GLN A 471 2.33 44.86 19.65
C GLN A 471 1.46 43.60 19.51
N GLY A 472 1.15 42.94 20.62
CA GLY A 472 0.40 41.68 20.67
C GLY A 472 -0.27 41.45 22.01
N SER A 473 -1.30 40.60 22.07
CA SER A 473 -1.98 40.27 23.34
C SER A 473 -1.16 39.29 24.17
N VAL A 474 -1.16 39.46 25.49
CA VAL A 474 -0.41 38.57 26.42
C VAL A 474 -0.80 37.11 26.25
N ALA A 475 -2.09 36.79 26.24
CA ALA A 475 -2.58 35.42 26.06
C ALA A 475 -2.11 34.78 24.74
N TYR A 476 -2.01 35.57 23.65
CA TYR A 476 -1.52 35.05 22.37
C TYR A 476 -0.02 34.82 22.38
N GLU A 477 0.75 35.74 22.96
CA GLU A 477 2.21 35.60 23.02
C GLU A 477 2.66 34.51 23.98
N VAL A 478 1.92 34.26 25.07
CA VAL A 478 2.14 33.09 25.94
C VAL A 478 1.98 31.77 25.16
N LEU A 479 1.02 31.70 24.24
CA LEU A 479 0.82 30.52 23.38
C LEU A 479 1.82 30.45 22.22
N SER A 480 2.17 31.60 21.63
CA SER A 480 2.99 31.68 20.42
C SER A 480 4.48 31.59 20.74
N GLY A 481 4.95 32.38 21.71
CA GLY A 481 6.34 32.51 22.15
C GLY A 481 7.33 32.93 21.06
N LYS A 482 6.85 33.44 19.93
CA LYS A 482 7.65 33.61 18.71
C LYS A 482 7.34 34.95 18.05
N CYS A 483 8.40 35.61 17.58
CA CYS A 483 8.29 36.84 16.81
C CYS A 483 7.40 36.63 15.55
N PRO A 484 6.37 37.47 15.36
CA PRO A 484 5.44 37.33 14.24
C PRO A 484 6.08 37.64 12.87
N TYR A 485 7.16 38.42 12.84
CA TYR A 485 7.91 38.69 11.61
C TYR A 485 8.81 37.52 11.23
N CYS A 486 9.58 36.97 12.17
CA CYS A 486 10.43 35.80 11.91
C CYS A 486 9.63 34.56 11.50
N THR A 487 8.41 34.41 12.03
CA THR A 487 7.50 33.31 11.65
C THR A 487 6.71 33.58 10.37
N GLY A 488 6.82 34.78 9.79
CA GLY A 488 6.11 35.16 8.57
C GLY A 488 4.61 35.40 8.74
N LYS A 489 4.12 35.50 9.98
CA LYS A 489 2.72 35.83 10.31
C LYS A 489 2.39 37.31 10.10
N ARG A 490 3.39 38.19 10.19
CA ARG A 490 3.30 39.64 9.88
C ARG A 490 4.41 40.05 8.92
N ILE A 491 4.18 41.09 8.14
CA ILE A 491 5.14 41.63 7.17
C ILE A 491 5.99 42.71 7.84
N LEU A 492 7.29 42.67 7.61
CA LEU A 492 8.27 43.69 7.91
C LEU A 492 9.09 43.95 6.64
N LYS A 493 8.85 45.11 6.02
CA LYS A 493 9.54 45.55 4.80
C LYS A 493 11.05 45.64 5.04
N GLY A 494 11.84 45.14 4.10
CA GLY A 494 13.29 45.02 4.21
C GLY A 494 13.78 43.73 4.86
N PHE A 495 12.88 42.89 5.39
CA PHE A 495 13.26 41.69 6.13
C PHE A 495 12.59 40.42 5.60
N ASN A 496 11.26 40.35 5.64
CA ASN A 496 10.51 39.13 5.29
C ASN A 496 9.52 39.30 4.13
N ASP A 497 9.55 40.46 3.48
CA ASP A 497 8.84 40.70 2.24
C ASP A 497 9.47 39.97 1.04
N LEU A 498 8.68 39.81 -0.03
CA LEU A 498 9.11 39.09 -1.22
C LEU A 498 10.24 39.79 -1.96
N ALA A 499 10.19 41.12 -2.07
CA ALA A 499 11.20 41.90 -2.80
C ALA A 499 12.59 41.73 -2.18
N SER A 500 12.66 41.78 -0.85
CA SER A 500 13.92 41.69 -0.11
C SER A 500 14.48 40.27 -0.07
N GLN A 501 13.63 39.25 0.14
CA GLN A 501 14.12 37.87 0.28
C GLN A 501 14.31 37.11 -1.04
N ARG A 502 13.56 37.45 -2.09
CA ARG A 502 13.55 36.76 -3.38
C ARG A 502 13.44 37.75 -4.54
N PRO A 503 14.44 38.63 -4.74
CA PRO A 503 14.43 39.64 -5.79
C PRO A 503 14.24 39.03 -7.19
N GLU A 504 14.80 37.84 -7.44
CA GLU A 504 14.67 37.11 -8.71
C GLU A 504 13.23 36.65 -9.02
N ILE A 505 12.44 36.42 -7.98
CA ILE A 505 11.02 36.09 -8.10
C ILE A 505 10.21 37.38 -8.23
N ALA A 506 10.54 38.42 -7.45
CA ALA A 506 9.89 39.73 -7.53
C ALA A 506 10.04 40.37 -8.93
N GLN A 507 11.15 40.14 -9.65
CA GLN A 507 11.32 40.58 -11.05
C GLN A 507 10.28 39.98 -12.00
N GLN A 508 9.69 38.83 -11.68
CA GLN A 508 8.66 38.17 -12.48
C GLN A 508 7.25 38.64 -12.10
N TRP A 509 7.11 39.70 -11.29
CA TRP A 509 5.83 40.25 -10.86
C TRP A 509 5.18 41.06 -11.99
N ASP A 510 3.91 40.79 -12.28
CA ASP A 510 3.16 41.61 -13.24
C ASP A 510 2.54 42.83 -12.53
N TYR A 511 3.26 43.96 -12.54
CA TYR A 511 2.82 45.21 -11.91
C TYR A 511 1.55 45.80 -12.52
N ARG A 512 1.26 45.52 -13.80
CA ARG A 512 0.06 46.03 -14.47
C ARG A 512 -1.20 45.33 -13.97
N LYS A 513 -1.10 44.03 -13.67
CA LYS A 513 -2.24 43.21 -13.22
C LYS A 513 -2.37 43.08 -11.71
N ASN A 514 -1.34 43.43 -10.93
CA ASN A 514 -1.33 43.34 -9.47
C ASN A 514 -1.36 44.73 -8.80
N VAL A 515 -2.27 45.62 -9.22
CA VAL A 515 -2.30 47.02 -8.76
C VAL A 515 -2.38 47.14 -7.23
N GLU A 516 -3.17 46.30 -6.56
CA GLU A 516 -3.36 46.34 -5.10
C GLU A 516 -2.25 45.65 -4.29
N HIS A 517 -1.34 44.93 -4.94
CA HIS A 517 -0.35 44.09 -4.28
C HIS A 517 1.04 44.35 -4.86
N LYS A 518 1.95 44.82 -4.00
CA LYS A 518 3.35 45.03 -4.35
C LYS A 518 4.23 43.96 -3.67
N PRO A 519 5.34 43.54 -4.29
CA PRO A 519 6.27 42.58 -3.70
C PRO A 519 6.77 42.97 -2.29
N GLU A 520 6.88 44.26 -2.00
CA GLU A 520 7.33 44.77 -0.69
C GLU A 520 6.26 44.63 0.42
N ASN A 521 5.00 44.37 0.05
CA ASN A 521 3.84 44.32 0.94
C ASN A 521 3.27 42.90 1.11
N VAL A 522 4.05 41.87 0.80
CA VAL A 522 3.66 40.46 0.92
C VAL A 522 4.83 39.61 1.41
N THR A 523 4.58 38.61 2.26
CA THR A 523 5.64 37.67 2.69
C THR A 523 5.91 36.61 1.62
N VAL A 524 7.14 36.07 1.60
CA VAL A 524 7.50 34.94 0.73
C VAL A 524 6.63 33.69 0.95
N GLY A 525 6.06 33.52 2.15
CA GLY A 525 5.21 32.39 2.51
C GLY A 525 3.71 32.60 2.21
N SER A 526 3.35 33.74 1.62
CA SER A 526 1.94 34.10 1.40
C SER A 526 1.24 33.14 0.43
N GLY A 527 0.04 32.69 0.80
CA GLY A 527 -0.85 31.91 -0.07
C GLY A 527 -1.59 32.73 -1.13
N LYS A 528 -1.43 34.06 -1.15
CA LYS A 528 -2.11 34.94 -2.11
C LYS A 528 -1.68 34.61 -3.54
N SER A 529 -2.66 34.50 -4.43
CA SER A 529 -2.46 34.25 -5.86
C SER A 529 -2.41 35.56 -6.64
N VAL A 530 -1.28 35.81 -7.29
CA VAL A 530 -0.97 37.03 -8.04
C VAL A 530 -0.59 36.68 -9.47
N TRP A 531 -0.58 37.69 -10.35
CA TRP A 531 -0.12 37.56 -11.73
C TRP A 531 1.40 37.64 -11.83
N TRP A 532 1.97 36.76 -12.63
CA TRP A 532 3.39 36.67 -12.92
C TRP A 532 3.60 36.80 -14.42
N ILE A 533 4.74 37.36 -14.81
CA ILE A 533 5.22 37.45 -16.18
C ILE A 533 6.67 36.95 -16.22
N CYS A 534 7.01 36.09 -17.17
CA CYS A 534 8.40 35.64 -17.35
C CYS A 534 9.11 36.47 -18.42
N GLU A 535 10.43 36.30 -18.54
CA GLU A 535 11.27 36.97 -19.53
C GLU A 535 10.80 36.78 -20.98
N LYS A 536 10.11 35.67 -21.28
CA LYS A 536 9.52 35.40 -22.60
C LYS A 536 8.14 36.06 -22.81
N GLY A 537 7.68 36.89 -21.86
CA GLY A 537 6.39 37.58 -21.92
C GLY A 537 5.17 36.71 -21.59
N HIS A 538 5.35 35.47 -21.14
CA HIS A 538 4.22 34.62 -20.76
C HIS A 538 3.66 35.02 -19.41
N GLU A 539 2.35 35.20 -19.35
CA GLU A 539 1.64 35.61 -18.14
C GLU A 539 0.87 34.44 -17.50
N TRP A 540 0.91 34.33 -16.17
CA TRP A 540 0.14 33.31 -15.44
C TRP A 540 -0.20 33.72 -14.00
N LYS A 541 -1.27 33.17 -13.44
CA LYS A 541 -1.67 33.38 -12.05
C LYS A 541 -1.18 32.23 -11.17
N ALA A 542 -0.49 32.54 -10.06
CA ALA A 542 -0.02 31.53 -9.10
C ALA A 542 0.17 32.13 -7.69
N ALA A 543 0.11 31.28 -6.68
CA ALA A 543 0.40 31.65 -5.29
C ALA A 543 1.87 31.99 -5.08
N ILE A 544 2.16 33.01 -4.26
CA ILE A 544 3.52 33.46 -3.94
C ILE A 544 4.32 32.32 -3.30
N CYS A 545 3.75 31.62 -2.32
CA CYS A 545 4.42 30.51 -1.65
C CYS A 545 4.81 29.37 -2.62
N SER A 546 4.02 29.10 -3.66
CA SER A 546 4.34 28.08 -4.68
C SER A 546 5.55 28.46 -5.54
N ARG A 547 5.88 29.75 -5.62
CA ARG A 547 7.00 30.30 -6.39
C ARG A 547 8.29 30.39 -5.57
N THR A 548 8.19 30.53 -4.25
CA THR A 548 9.31 30.76 -3.34
C THR A 548 9.80 29.50 -2.59
N ARG A 549 9.05 28.39 -2.69
CA ARG A 549 9.41 27.08 -2.12
C ARG A 549 10.77 26.58 -2.61
N LYS A 550 11.60 26.13 -1.67
CA LYS A 550 12.94 25.59 -1.94
C LYS A 550 12.91 24.19 -2.55
N ASP A 551 11.93 23.37 -2.17
CA ASP A 551 11.79 21.96 -2.54
C ASP A 551 11.20 21.74 -3.94
N LYS A 552 10.35 22.67 -4.40
CA LYS A 552 9.67 22.54 -5.70
C LYS A 552 9.51 23.90 -6.37
N LYS A 553 10.51 24.28 -7.17
CA LYS A 553 10.48 25.52 -7.96
C LYS A 553 9.42 25.40 -9.06
N CYS A 554 8.30 26.12 -8.93
CA CYS A 554 7.26 26.17 -9.95
C CYS A 554 7.49 27.37 -10.87
N GLY A 555 7.91 27.12 -12.12
CA GLY A 555 8.21 28.14 -13.13
C GLY A 555 6.98 28.68 -13.87
N CYS A 556 7.23 29.40 -14.97
CA CYS A 556 6.20 29.69 -15.97
C CYS A 556 5.65 28.36 -16.55
N PRO A 557 4.33 28.10 -16.45
CA PRO A 557 3.75 26.82 -16.88
C PRO A 557 3.78 26.63 -18.40
N ILE A 558 3.89 27.72 -19.18
CA ILE A 558 4.03 27.66 -20.65
C ILE A 558 5.45 27.23 -21.02
N CYS A 559 6.48 27.88 -20.45
CA CYS A 559 7.87 27.51 -20.69
C CYS A 559 8.18 26.06 -20.29
N SER A 560 7.55 25.57 -19.22
CA SER A 560 7.72 24.20 -18.75
C SER A 560 6.80 23.17 -19.45
N ASN A 561 6.01 23.58 -20.45
CA ASN A 561 5.07 22.73 -21.19
C ASN A 561 3.97 22.08 -20.34
N HIS A 562 3.58 22.73 -19.24
CA HIS A 562 2.43 22.33 -18.41
C HIS A 562 1.14 23.04 -18.82
N LYS A 563 1.25 24.16 -19.55
CA LYS A 563 0.13 24.90 -20.16
C LYS A 563 0.42 25.13 -21.64
N LEU A 564 -0.57 24.82 -22.48
CA LEU A 564 -0.51 25.03 -23.92
C LEU A 564 -0.51 26.53 -24.27
N LEU A 565 0.39 26.92 -25.16
CA LEU A 565 0.37 28.16 -25.92
C LEU A 565 0.60 27.79 -27.38
N THR A 566 -0.46 27.91 -28.19
CA THR A 566 -0.44 27.61 -29.62
C THR A 566 0.56 28.53 -30.34
N GLY A 567 1.36 27.95 -31.22
CA GLY A 567 2.51 28.56 -31.89
C GLY A 567 3.82 28.43 -31.14
N TYR A 568 3.81 28.12 -29.83
CA TYR A 568 5.01 28.09 -29.00
C TYR A 568 5.38 26.70 -28.47
N ASN A 569 4.40 25.96 -27.91
CA ASN A 569 4.66 24.65 -27.30
C ASN A 569 3.61 23.59 -27.65
N ASP A 570 2.93 23.78 -28.77
CA ASP A 570 2.04 22.78 -29.34
C ASP A 570 2.79 21.81 -30.27
N VAL A 571 2.22 20.66 -30.59
CA VAL A 571 2.90 19.65 -31.44
C VAL A 571 3.25 20.22 -32.82
N ARG A 572 2.48 21.17 -33.37
CA ARG A 572 2.80 21.82 -34.66
C ARG A 572 4.08 22.65 -34.60
N SER A 573 4.44 23.18 -33.44
CA SER A 573 5.69 23.92 -33.25
C SER A 573 6.94 23.02 -33.23
N ASN A 574 6.79 21.68 -33.33
CA ASN A 574 7.89 20.73 -33.36
C ASN A 574 7.86 19.87 -34.64
N GLU A 575 8.72 20.19 -35.59
CA GLU A 575 8.79 19.53 -36.90
C GLU A 575 9.05 18.01 -36.81
N GLU A 576 9.90 17.58 -35.88
CA GLU A 576 10.25 16.16 -35.71
C GLU A 576 9.05 15.32 -35.23
N LEU A 577 8.22 15.88 -34.35
CA LEU A 577 6.98 15.23 -33.92
C LEU A 577 5.96 15.20 -35.05
N LEU A 578 5.84 16.27 -35.82
CA LEU A 578 4.89 16.35 -36.94
C LEU A 578 5.13 15.29 -38.00
N LYS A 579 6.40 14.97 -38.32
CA LYS A 579 6.74 13.93 -39.30
C LYS A 579 6.07 12.59 -39.00
N ASN A 580 5.84 12.28 -37.73
CA ASN A 580 5.26 11.01 -37.30
C ASN A 580 3.83 11.12 -36.76
N TRP A 581 3.19 12.29 -36.84
CA TRP A 581 1.82 12.47 -36.37
C TRP A 581 0.82 11.78 -37.31
N ASP A 582 -0.08 10.96 -36.77
CA ASP A 582 -1.11 10.30 -37.57
C ASP A 582 -2.35 11.21 -37.68
N TYR A 583 -2.50 11.88 -38.82
CA TYR A 583 -3.62 12.81 -39.08
C TYR A 583 -4.96 12.11 -39.32
N GLU A 584 -4.94 10.83 -39.73
CA GLU A 584 -6.16 10.07 -40.00
C GLU A 584 -6.79 9.55 -38.71
N ARG A 585 -5.96 9.14 -37.73
CA ARG A 585 -6.44 8.53 -36.48
C ARG A 585 -6.57 9.47 -35.30
N ASN A 586 -5.92 10.63 -35.34
CA ASN A 586 -6.07 11.62 -34.28
C ASN A 586 -7.13 12.66 -34.68
N GLU A 587 -8.25 12.65 -33.98
CA GLU A 587 -9.32 13.64 -34.14
C GLU A 587 -8.89 15.06 -33.71
N VAL A 588 -7.88 15.17 -32.85
CA VAL A 588 -7.39 16.44 -32.33
C VAL A 588 -6.24 16.97 -33.19
N SER A 589 -6.37 18.22 -33.64
CA SER A 589 -5.31 18.91 -34.38
C SER A 589 -4.02 19.07 -33.54
N PRO A 590 -2.82 18.84 -34.11
CA PRO A 590 -1.53 19.03 -33.43
C PRO A 590 -1.37 20.39 -32.73
N LYS A 591 -1.97 21.46 -33.27
CA LYS A 591 -1.91 22.83 -32.72
C LYS A 591 -2.59 22.98 -31.35
N ASN A 592 -3.45 22.02 -31.01
CA ASN A 592 -4.23 21.97 -29.77
C ASN A 592 -3.62 20.99 -28.74
N VAL A 593 -2.44 20.43 -29.02
CA VAL A 593 -1.80 19.42 -28.17
C VAL A 593 -0.46 19.94 -27.69
N CYS A 594 -0.27 20.07 -26.37
CA CYS A 594 1.00 20.54 -25.81
C CYS A 594 2.08 19.45 -25.88
N ILE A 595 3.30 19.81 -26.28
CA ILE A 595 4.43 18.88 -26.40
C ILE A 595 4.87 18.25 -25.07
N GLY A 596 4.47 18.83 -23.93
CA GLY A 596 4.74 18.30 -22.59
C GLY A 596 3.69 17.30 -22.09
N THR A 597 2.63 17.03 -22.84
CA THR A 597 1.53 16.19 -22.37
C THR A 597 1.91 14.72 -22.24
N ALA A 598 1.41 14.08 -21.19
CA ALA A 598 1.47 12.63 -20.99
C ALA A 598 0.31 11.89 -21.68
N LYS A 599 -0.60 12.60 -22.35
CA LYS A 599 -1.67 12.00 -23.16
C LYS A 599 -1.09 11.23 -24.34
N GLN A 600 -1.72 10.11 -24.67
CA GLN A 600 -1.32 9.24 -25.78
C GLN A 600 -2.06 9.60 -27.06
N PHE A 601 -1.33 9.61 -28.17
CA PHE A 601 -1.84 9.86 -29.51
C PHE A 601 -1.33 8.77 -30.45
N TYR A 602 -1.95 8.67 -31.62
CA TYR A 602 -1.52 7.76 -32.67
C TYR A 602 -0.37 8.39 -33.47
N TRP A 603 0.61 7.58 -33.81
CA TRP A 603 1.78 7.96 -34.57
C TRP A 603 1.96 6.98 -35.73
N LYS A 604 2.41 7.48 -36.87
CA LYS A 604 2.71 6.70 -38.07
C LYS A 604 4.11 7.04 -38.52
N CYS A 605 4.98 6.05 -38.59
CA CYS A 605 6.39 6.29 -38.87
C CYS A 605 6.56 6.72 -40.31
N HIS A 606 7.14 7.89 -40.57
CA HIS A 606 7.38 8.32 -41.95
C HIS A 606 8.44 7.45 -42.67
N GLU A 607 9.36 6.81 -41.94
CA GLU A 607 10.41 5.97 -42.54
C GLU A 607 9.93 4.55 -42.88
N CYS A 608 9.15 3.92 -42.01
CA CYS A 608 8.80 2.50 -42.14
C CYS A 608 7.29 2.21 -42.15
N GLY A 609 6.45 3.24 -42.05
CA GLY A 609 5.00 3.11 -42.05
C GLY A 609 4.40 2.49 -40.77
N TYR A 610 5.22 2.02 -39.83
CA TYR A 610 4.73 1.39 -38.59
C TYR A 610 3.88 2.36 -37.78
N GLN A 611 2.70 1.91 -37.37
CA GLN A 611 1.75 2.68 -36.56
C GLN A 611 1.85 2.27 -35.09
N TRP A 612 1.81 3.23 -34.17
CA TRP A 612 1.81 2.95 -32.73
C TRP A 612 1.07 4.04 -31.94
N LYS A 613 0.75 3.74 -30.68
CA LYS A 613 0.13 4.68 -29.75
C LYS A 613 1.06 4.92 -28.57
N ASP A 614 1.43 6.18 -28.33
CA ASP A 614 2.32 6.54 -27.22
C ASP A 614 2.15 8.02 -26.82
N LYS A 615 2.75 8.40 -25.69
CA LYS A 615 2.70 9.75 -25.12
C LYS A 615 3.53 10.73 -25.95
N VAL A 616 3.04 11.96 -26.12
CA VAL A 616 3.77 13.04 -26.82
C VAL A 616 5.12 13.31 -26.15
N ILE A 617 5.16 13.38 -24.81
CA ILE A 617 6.42 13.58 -24.07
C ILE A 617 7.44 12.45 -24.32
N SER A 618 6.99 11.19 -24.52
CA SER A 618 7.87 10.08 -24.87
C SER A 618 8.48 10.26 -26.26
N GLN A 619 7.67 10.69 -27.22
CA GLN A 619 8.11 10.93 -28.60
C GLN A 619 9.07 12.11 -28.67
N ARG A 620 8.77 13.21 -27.95
CA ARG A 620 9.65 14.39 -27.85
C ARG A 620 11.02 14.04 -27.28
N SER A 621 11.07 13.09 -26.34
CA SER A 621 12.32 12.63 -25.72
C SER A 621 13.12 11.68 -26.60
N GLY A 622 12.75 11.50 -27.88
CA GLY A 622 13.50 10.70 -28.85
C GLY A 622 13.19 9.20 -28.83
N LYS A 623 12.12 8.76 -28.15
CA LYS A 623 11.73 7.34 -28.15
C LYS A 623 11.33 6.85 -29.55
N GLY A 624 10.76 7.73 -30.37
CA GLY A 624 10.48 7.48 -31.80
C GLY A 624 9.70 6.20 -32.10
N CYS A 625 9.84 5.74 -33.34
CA CYS A 625 9.19 4.52 -33.83
C CYS A 625 9.78 3.25 -33.17
N PRO A 626 8.95 2.41 -32.51
CA PRO A 626 9.40 1.15 -31.92
C PRO A 626 10.03 0.18 -32.93
N CYS A 627 9.52 0.14 -34.16
CA CYS A 627 10.03 -0.72 -35.23
C CYS A 627 11.45 -0.29 -35.65
N CYS A 628 11.65 0.99 -35.99
CA CYS A 628 12.97 1.51 -36.35
C CYS A 628 13.97 1.36 -35.19
N ASN A 629 13.55 1.63 -33.96
CA ASN A 629 14.43 1.49 -32.80
C ASN A 629 14.80 0.03 -32.49
N LYS A 630 13.92 -0.93 -32.73
CA LYS A 630 14.26 -2.36 -32.68
C LYS A 630 15.34 -2.70 -33.71
N LYS A 631 15.20 -2.24 -34.96
CA LYS A 631 16.21 -2.45 -36.03
C LYS A 631 17.56 -1.83 -35.65
N LYS A 632 17.56 -0.58 -35.17
CA LYS A 632 18.78 0.12 -34.70
C LYS A 632 19.46 -0.64 -33.54
N ARG A 633 18.68 -1.13 -32.57
CA ARG A 633 19.19 -1.96 -31.45
C ARG A 633 19.83 -3.26 -31.92
N VAL A 634 19.18 -3.99 -32.83
CA VAL A 634 19.73 -5.26 -33.35
C VAL A 634 21.08 -5.00 -34.02
N LYS A 635 21.18 -3.98 -34.88
CA LYS A 635 22.46 -3.59 -35.51
C LYS A 635 23.54 -3.22 -34.49
N ALA A 636 23.20 -2.43 -33.46
CA ALA A 636 24.16 -2.04 -32.42
C ALA A 636 24.65 -3.24 -31.58
N VAL A 637 23.75 -4.16 -31.24
CA VAL A 637 24.07 -5.41 -30.54
C VAL A 637 24.98 -6.29 -31.39
N GLN A 638 24.69 -6.42 -32.69
CA GLN A 638 25.48 -7.21 -33.62
C GLN A 638 26.90 -6.66 -33.77
N LYS A 639 27.07 -5.34 -33.94
CA LYS A 639 28.39 -4.67 -33.92
C LYS A 639 29.16 -4.94 -32.62
N THR A 640 28.45 -4.96 -31.48
CA THR A 640 29.07 -5.25 -30.19
C THR A 640 29.56 -6.69 -30.08
N TYR A 641 28.78 -7.66 -30.56
CA TYR A 641 29.20 -9.07 -30.58
C TYR A 641 30.39 -9.29 -31.50
N ILE A 642 30.41 -8.67 -32.69
CA ILE A 642 31.56 -8.69 -33.62
C ILE A 642 32.82 -8.18 -32.92
N ARG A 643 32.75 -7.00 -32.30
CA ARG A 643 33.89 -6.43 -31.58
C ARG A 643 34.37 -7.33 -30.44
N LYS A 644 33.46 -7.91 -29.65
CA LYS A 644 33.81 -8.82 -28.54
C LYS A 644 34.43 -10.13 -29.02
N ALA A 645 34.03 -10.61 -30.19
CA ALA A 645 34.59 -11.82 -30.80
C ALA A 645 35.96 -11.58 -31.46
N GLY A 646 36.43 -10.33 -31.53
CA GLY A 646 37.68 -9.95 -32.20
C GLY A 646 37.55 -9.71 -33.71
N GLY A 647 36.34 -9.78 -34.26
CA GLY A 647 36.07 -9.68 -35.69
C GLY A 647 34.86 -10.51 -36.11
N SER A 648 34.44 -10.32 -37.36
CA SER A 648 33.41 -11.11 -38.01
C SER A 648 33.92 -12.50 -38.41
N LEU A 649 33.01 -13.39 -38.81
CA LEU A 649 33.34 -14.71 -39.32
C LEU A 649 34.24 -14.61 -40.56
N ALA A 650 33.95 -13.69 -41.48
CA ALA A 650 34.76 -13.44 -42.67
C ALA A 650 36.17 -12.92 -42.35
N GLU A 651 36.30 -12.00 -41.39
CA GLU A 651 37.59 -11.42 -41.01
C GLU A 651 38.49 -12.43 -40.29
N LEU A 652 37.92 -13.23 -39.38
CA LEU A 652 38.70 -14.16 -38.54
C LEU A 652 38.92 -15.52 -39.19
N TYR A 653 38.04 -15.94 -40.10
CA TYR A 653 38.11 -17.25 -40.77
C TYR A 653 37.85 -17.12 -42.29
N PRO A 654 38.65 -16.34 -43.04
CA PRO A 654 38.43 -16.08 -44.46
C PRO A 654 38.43 -17.34 -45.32
N GLN A 655 39.17 -18.38 -44.92
CA GLN A 655 39.19 -19.68 -45.61
C GLN A 655 37.81 -20.34 -45.68
N LEU A 656 36.91 -20.06 -44.72
CA LEU A 656 35.56 -20.61 -44.71
C LEU A 656 34.66 -19.96 -45.78
N LEU A 657 35.02 -18.80 -46.32
CA LEU A 657 34.26 -18.14 -47.40
C LEU A 657 34.28 -18.95 -48.69
N SER A 658 35.33 -19.74 -48.92
CA SER A 658 35.41 -20.68 -50.05
C SER A 658 34.36 -21.79 -49.99
N GLU A 659 33.81 -22.04 -48.79
CA GLU A 659 32.75 -23.00 -48.56
C GLU A 659 31.41 -22.33 -48.22
N TRP A 660 31.29 -21.01 -48.30
CA TRP A 660 30.05 -20.30 -48.02
C TRP A 660 29.08 -20.41 -49.21
N ASP A 661 27.84 -20.83 -48.96
CA ASP A 661 26.81 -20.85 -50.00
C ASP A 661 26.10 -19.48 -50.07
N TRP A 662 26.45 -18.66 -51.07
CA TRP A 662 25.95 -17.29 -51.19
C TRP A 662 24.46 -17.21 -51.50
N ASP A 663 23.94 -18.13 -52.31
CA ASP A 663 22.52 -18.16 -52.68
C ASP A 663 21.65 -18.65 -51.53
N ALA A 664 22.09 -19.71 -50.84
CA ALA A 664 21.32 -20.33 -49.76
C ALA A 664 21.36 -19.54 -48.44
N ASN A 665 22.29 -18.58 -48.30
CA ASN A 665 22.44 -17.71 -47.14
C ASN A 665 22.13 -16.23 -47.48
N ASN A 666 21.23 -15.95 -48.42
CA ASN A 666 20.92 -14.59 -48.87
C ASN A 666 20.44 -13.61 -47.77
N ASP A 667 19.99 -14.12 -46.62
CA ASP A 667 19.60 -13.35 -45.43
C ASP A 667 20.74 -13.18 -44.40
N LEU A 668 21.90 -13.79 -44.65
CA LEU A 668 23.08 -13.73 -43.80
C LEU A 668 24.27 -13.13 -44.55
N ASN A 669 24.97 -12.21 -43.88
CA ASN A 669 26.21 -11.65 -44.39
C ASN A 669 27.37 -12.13 -43.50
N PRO A 670 28.39 -12.84 -44.04
CA PRO A 670 29.51 -13.36 -43.26
C PRO A 670 30.39 -12.25 -42.64
N TYR A 671 30.33 -11.02 -43.16
CA TYR A 671 30.98 -9.82 -42.60
C TYR A 671 30.18 -9.20 -41.44
N GLU A 672 28.93 -9.61 -41.24
CA GLU A 672 28.05 -9.08 -40.18
C GLU A 672 27.75 -10.11 -39.08
N ILE A 673 28.30 -11.33 -39.14
CA ILE A 673 28.10 -12.37 -38.10
C ILE A 673 29.43 -12.77 -37.45
N VAL A 674 29.36 -13.31 -36.24
CA VAL A 674 30.53 -13.76 -35.47
C VAL A 674 30.89 -15.22 -35.75
N PRO A 675 32.15 -15.65 -35.53
CA PRO A 675 32.54 -17.06 -35.61
C PRO A 675 31.65 -18.01 -34.81
N GLY A 676 31.23 -17.58 -33.61
CA GLY A 676 30.35 -18.34 -32.72
C GLY A 676 28.86 -18.31 -33.09
N TYR A 677 28.49 -17.90 -34.30
CA TYR A 677 27.08 -17.76 -34.70
C TYR A 677 26.33 -19.08 -34.54
N GLY A 678 25.33 -19.07 -33.65
CA GLY A 678 24.65 -20.28 -33.18
C GLY A 678 23.52 -20.78 -34.07
N LYS A 679 23.16 -20.07 -35.15
CA LYS A 679 22.19 -20.56 -36.13
C LYS A 679 22.88 -21.28 -37.29
N HIS A 680 22.11 -22.10 -38.00
CA HIS A 680 22.60 -22.88 -39.13
C HIS A 680 22.97 -21.97 -40.30
N ILE A 681 24.17 -22.18 -40.82
CA ILE A 681 24.70 -21.59 -42.05
C ILE A 681 24.78 -22.72 -43.08
N TRP A 682 24.42 -22.42 -44.33
CA TRP A 682 24.65 -23.33 -45.45
C TRP A 682 26.09 -23.27 -45.93
N TRP A 683 26.70 -24.44 -46.08
CA TRP A 683 28.06 -24.61 -46.56
C TRP A 683 28.07 -25.48 -47.81
N ASN A 684 28.96 -25.17 -48.74
CA ASN A 684 29.24 -25.96 -49.94
C ASN A 684 30.66 -26.50 -49.88
N CYS A 685 30.84 -27.81 -50.05
CA CYS A 685 32.14 -28.44 -49.79
C CYS A 685 33.06 -28.18 -50.97
N SER A 686 34.17 -27.48 -50.75
CA SER A 686 35.19 -27.22 -51.77
C SER A 686 35.84 -28.49 -52.35
N VAL A 687 35.81 -29.60 -51.61
CA VAL A 687 36.43 -30.87 -52.04
C VAL A 687 35.49 -31.75 -52.85
N CYS A 688 34.22 -31.84 -52.45
CA CYS A 688 33.29 -32.82 -53.03
C CYS A 688 31.95 -32.24 -53.52
N GLY A 689 31.77 -30.92 -53.44
CA GLY A 689 30.55 -30.21 -53.86
C GLY A 689 29.30 -30.48 -53.02
N ASN A 690 29.40 -31.24 -51.92
CA ASN A 690 28.23 -31.54 -51.10
C ASN A 690 27.80 -30.32 -50.29
N LYS A 691 26.53 -29.92 -50.39
CA LYS A 691 25.92 -28.88 -49.55
C LYS A 691 25.46 -29.43 -48.20
N TRP A 692 25.67 -28.69 -47.11
CA TRP A 692 25.18 -29.07 -45.77
C TRP A 692 24.97 -27.87 -44.85
N LYS A 693 24.23 -28.08 -43.77
CA LYS A 693 24.04 -27.08 -42.70
C LYS A 693 24.96 -27.35 -41.52
N ALA A 694 25.64 -26.32 -41.03
CA ALA A 694 26.35 -26.34 -39.76
C ALA A 694 26.38 -24.93 -39.16
N THR A 695 26.48 -24.82 -37.83
CA THR A 695 26.62 -23.52 -37.16
C THR A 695 28.04 -22.99 -37.30
N GLY A 696 28.24 -21.67 -37.17
CA GLY A 696 29.56 -21.05 -37.25
C GLY A 696 30.52 -21.65 -36.21
N ILE A 697 30.03 -21.88 -34.99
CA ILE A 697 30.84 -22.46 -33.90
C ILE A 697 31.37 -23.87 -34.23
N MET A 698 30.59 -24.69 -34.94
CA MET A 698 31.04 -26.03 -35.35
C MET A 698 32.12 -25.98 -36.43
N ARG A 699 32.18 -24.88 -37.20
CA ARG A 699 33.20 -24.65 -38.22
C ARG A 699 34.47 -24.01 -37.69
N THR A 700 34.40 -23.32 -36.55
CA THR A 700 35.50 -22.48 -36.03
C THR A 700 36.14 -22.99 -34.74
N ARG A 701 35.51 -23.94 -34.03
CA ARG A 701 36.10 -24.57 -32.82
C ARG A 701 37.35 -25.41 -33.13
N ARG A 702 38.18 -25.67 -32.12
CA ARG A 702 39.42 -26.48 -32.20
C ARG A 702 39.24 -27.85 -32.89
N ASN A 703 38.14 -28.55 -32.60
CA ASN A 703 37.75 -29.78 -33.27
C ASN A 703 36.63 -29.50 -34.28
N SER A 704 36.94 -28.68 -35.29
CA SER A 704 35.97 -28.27 -36.29
C SER A 704 35.51 -29.47 -37.11
N THR A 705 34.22 -29.48 -37.43
CA THR A 705 33.63 -30.51 -38.28
C THR A 705 33.43 -29.93 -39.67
N GLY A 706 34.13 -30.49 -40.65
CA GLY A 706 33.96 -30.14 -42.06
C GLY A 706 32.79 -30.88 -42.71
N CYS A 707 32.87 -31.08 -44.02
CA CYS A 707 31.83 -31.76 -44.78
C CYS A 707 31.55 -33.19 -44.24
N PRO A 708 30.28 -33.53 -43.92
CA PRO A 708 29.93 -34.84 -43.36
C PRO A 708 30.19 -35.99 -44.34
N VAL A 709 30.11 -35.75 -45.65
CA VAL A 709 30.40 -36.77 -46.68
C VAL A 709 31.89 -37.08 -46.73
N CYS A 710 32.75 -36.05 -46.75
CA CYS A 710 34.19 -36.21 -46.71
C CYS A 710 34.66 -36.90 -45.42
N ALA A 711 34.07 -36.53 -44.28
CA ALA A 711 34.36 -37.18 -42.99
C ALA A 711 34.01 -38.68 -43.01
N ARG A 712 32.85 -39.06 -43.56
CA ARG A 712 32.47 -40.47 -43.73
C ARG A 712 33.44 -41.23 -44.62
N LYS A 713 33.86 -40.65 -45.76
CA LYS A 713 34.86 -41.26 -46.66
C LYS A 713 36.21 -41.46 -45.95
N LYS A 714 36.68 -40.48 -45.18
CA LYS A 714 37.93 -40.59 -44.40
C LYS A 714 37.83 -41.67 -43.31
N GLN A 715 36.70 -41.73 -42.62
CA GLN A 715 36.46 -42.76 -41.59
C GLN A 715 36.41 -44.17 -42.21
N ALA A 716 35.77 -44.33 -43.36
CA ALA A 716 35.75 -45.60 -44.09
C ALA A 716 37.16 -46.07 -44.48
N LYS A 717 37.99 -45.18 -45.06
CA LYS A 717 39.40 -45.48 -45.37
C LYS A 717 40.22 -45.85 -44.13
N SER A 718 40.01 -45.16 -43.00
CA SER A 718 40.69 -45.49 -41.73
C SER A 718 40.29 -46.88 -41.20
N ARG A 719 39.00 -47.22 -41.28
CA ARG A 719 38.49 -48.56 -40.90
C ARG A 719 39.07 -49.65 -41.81
N GLN A 720 39.15 -49.37 -43.11
CA GLN A 720 39.77 -50.28 -44.08
C GLN A 720 41.26 -50.49 -43.79
N LYS A 721 42.03 -49.44 -43.50
CA LYS A 721 43.46 -49.54 -43.12
C LYS A 721 43.65 -50.37 -41.84
N THR A 722 42.80 -50.15 -40.84
CA THR A 722 42.84 -50.90 -39.58
C THR A 722 42.52 -52.38 -39.80
N PHE A 723 41.51 -52.66 -40.63
CA PHE A 723 41.12 -54.01 -41.02
C PHE A 723 42.27 -54.75 -41.72
N LEU A 724 42.97 -54.10 -42.65
CA LEU A 724 44.12 -54.68 -43.35
C LEU A 724 45.35 -54.92 -42.45
N GLN A 725 45.57 -54.08 -41.43
CA GLN A 725 46.69 -54.25 -40.50
C GLN A 725 46.48 -55.37 -39.47
N SER A 726 45.24 -55.86 -39.31
CA SER A 726 44.88 -56.84 -38.26
C SER A 726 45.22 -58.31 -38.57
N GLY A 727 45.91 -58.60 -39.68
CA GLY A 727 46.28 -59.97 -40.07
C GLY A 727 45.11 -60.87 -40.49
N VAL A 728 43.91 -60.29 -40.63
CA VAL A 728 42.68 -61.00 -41.01
C VAL A 728 42.70 -61.32 -42.50
N LYS A 729 42.62 -62.61 -42.85
CA LYS A 729 42.56 -63.07 -44.25
C LYS A 729 41.20 -62.74 -44.87
N THR A 730 41.24 -62.18 -46.08
CA THR A 730 40.04 -61.70 -46.80
C THR A 730 39.44 -62.81 -47.67
N LEU A 731 38.23 -62.61 -48.17
CA LEU A 731 37.50 -63.60 -48.96
C LEU A 731 38.27 -63.97 -50.23
N ASN A 732 38.94 -63.00 -50.86
CA ASN A 732 39.88 -63.26 -51.97
C ASN A 732 40.99 -64.23 -51.53
N GLN A 733 41.58 -64.00 -50.35
CA GLN A 733 42.71 -64.79 -49.88
C GLN A 733 42.31 -66.19 -49.40
N THR A 734 41.10 -66.37 -48.85
CA THR A 734 40.66 -67.67 -48.31
C THR A 734 39.79 -68.47 -49.27
N ASN A 735 39.08 -67.80 -50.18
CA ASN A 735 38.11 -68.38 -51.10
C ASN A 735 38.15 -67.71 -52.49
N PRO A 736 39.30 -67.68 -53.17
CA PRO A 736 39.45 -67.04 -54.49
C PRO A 736 38.49 -67.63 -55.53
N GLU A 737 38.13 -68.91 -55.41
CA GLU A 737 37.18 -69.60 -56.28
C GLU A 737 35.77 -69.00 -56.24
N LEU A 738 35.36 -68.45 -55.09
CA LEU A 738 34.07 -67.78 -54.95
C LEU A 738 34.10 -66.35 -55.47
N VAL A 739 35.27 -65.68 -55.42
CA VAL A 739 35.43 -64.31 -55.92
C VAL A 739 35.20 -64.21 -57.43
N VAL A 740 35.47 -65.29 -58.18
CA VAL A 740 35.13 -65.38 -59.61
C VAL A 740 33.63 -65.17 -59.85
N GLU A 741 32.78 -65.55 -58.89
CA GLU A 741 31.34 -65.36 -58.98
C GLU A 741 30.86 -64.04 -58.34
N TRP A 742 31.75 -63.10 -58.01
CA TRP A 742 31.38 -61.81 -57.45
C TRP A 742 30.80 -60.88 -58.53
N ASN A 743 29.65 -60.25 -58.27
CA ASN A 743 29.09 -59.26 -59.20
C ASN A 743 29.60 -57.85 -58.84
N TYR A 744 30.66 -57.40 -59.51
CA TYR A 744 31.30 -56.10 -59.24
C TYR A 744 30.40 -54.90 -59.56
N GLU A 745 29.55 -54.99 -60.59
CA GLU A 745 28.66 -53.90 -60.98
C GLU A 745 27.55 -53.67 -59.93
N LYS A 746 26.90 -54.75 -59.48
CA LYS A 746 25.77 -54.63 -58.54
C LYS A 746 26.18 -54.42 -57.09
N ASN A 747 27.41 -54.75 -56.72
CA ASN A 747 27.90 -54.60 -55.35
C ASN A 747 28.51 -53.22 -55.07
N GLY A 748 28.67 -52.37 -56.09
CA GLY A 748 29.16 -50.99 -55.94
C GLY A 748 30.48 -50.92 -55.18
N ASP A 749 30.51 -50.18 -54.06
CA ASP A 749 31.71 -49.97 -53.23
C ASP A 749 32.16 -51.22 -52.43
N LEU A 750 31.44 -52.35 -52.47
CA LEU A 750 31.84 -53.58 -51.78
C LEU A 750 32.84 -54.39 -52.61
N ASN A 751 34.05 -54.55 -52.07
CA ASN A 751 35.13 -55.31 -52.70
C ASN A 751 35.50 -56.55 -51.85
N PRO A 752 35.58 -57.76 -52.44
CA PRO A 752 35.91 -59.02 -51.74
C PRO A 752 37.32 -59.03 -51.13
N GLU A 753 38.20 -58.12 -51.53
CA GLU A 753 39.52 -57.88 -50.91
C GLU A 753 39.44 -57.22 -49.53
N PHE A 754 38.27 -56.72 -49.12
CA PHE A 754 38.05 -56.07 -47.82
C PHE A 754 36.88 -56.68 -47.04
N ILE A 755 36.49 -57.90 -47.40
CA ILE A 755 35.41 -58.66 -46.75
C ILE A 755 35.97 -60.02 -46.36
N THR A 756 35.68 -60.51 -45.14
CA THR A 756 36.12 -61.83 -44.68
C THR A 756 35.16 -62.93 -45.14
N ALA A 757 35.66 -64.16 -45.25
CA ALA A 757 34.83 -65.35 -45.46
C ALA A 757 33.68 -65.53 -44.44
N GLY A 758 33.85 -65.05 -43.19
CA GLY A 758 32.81 -65.08 -42.16
C GLY A 758 31.76 -63.96 -42.24
N SER A 759 31.76 -63.13 -43.30
CA SER A 759 30.88 -61.95 -43.34
C SER A 759 29.42 -62.32 -43.58
N GLY A 760 28.52 -61.86 -42.71
CA GLY A 760 27.06 -61.93 -42.92
C GLY A 760 26.51 -60.90 -43.90
N LYS A 761 27.36 -60.19 -44.67
CA LYS A 761 26.90 -59.23 -45.67
C LYS A 761 26.25 -59.97 -46.85
N SER A 762 25.01 -59.61 -47.17
CA SER A 762 24.34 -60.03 -48.39
C SER A 762 24.88 -59.26 -49.59
N VAL A 763 25.37 -59.99 -50.59
CA VAL A 763 25.99 -59.43 -51.81
C VAL A 763 25.46 -60.14 -53.05
N TRP A 764 25.57 -59.49 -54.19
CA TRP A 764 25.24 -60.05 -55.49
C TRP A 764 26.37 -60.95 -56.00
N TRP A 765 25.96 -62.12 -56.47
CA TRP A 765 26.82 -63.10 -57.12
C TRP A 765 26.36 -63.30 -58.55
N LYS A 766 27.27 -63.66 -59.45
CA LYS A 766 27.03 -64.00 -60.85
C LYS A 766 27.67 -65.36 -61.14
N CYS A 767 26.85 -66.34 -61.51
CA CYS A 767 27.30 -67.71 -61.71
C CYS A 767 28.27 -67.76 -62.89
N LYS A 768 29.49 -68.27 -62.69
CA LYS A 768 30.47 -68.40 -63.78
C LYS A 768 30.01 -69.37 -64.88
N ASN A 769 29.20 -70.38 -64.55
CA ASN A 769 28.78 -71.42 -65.50
C ASN A 769 27.55 -71.03 -66.34
N CYS A 770 26.64 -70.20 -65.82
CA CYS A 770 25.36 -69.93 -66.49
C CYS A 770 24.95 -68.45 -66.48
N GLY A 771 25.81 -67.56 -65.97
CA GLY A 771 25.57 -66.12 -65.89
C GLY A 771 24.45 -65.67 -64.95
N TYR A 772 23.76 -66.60 -64.25
CA TYR A 772 22.65 -66.26 -63.37
C TYR A 772 23.11 -65.42 -62.18
N GLU A 773 22.38 -64.36 -61.89
CA GLU A 773 22.72 -63.43 -60.81
C GLU A 773 21.76 -63.58 -59.62
N TRP A 774 22.29 -63.60 -58.40
CA TRP A 774 21.47 -63.70 -57.18
C TRP A 774 22.13 -63.06 -55.97
N GLN A 775 21.33 -62.74 -54.96
CA GLN A 775 21.85 -62.29 -53.68
C GLN A 775 22.01 -63.46 -52.70
N ALA A 776 23.15 -63.49 -52.00
CA ALA A 776 23.39 -64.38 -50.88
C ALA A 776 24.43 -63.79 -49.94
N GLU A 777 24.38 -64.18 -48.66
CA GLU A 777 25.40 -63.82 -47.69
C GLU A 777 26.74 -64.52 -48.00
N VAL A 778 27.84 -63.79 -47.81
CA VAL A 778 29.20 -64.28 -48.05
C VAL A 778 29.51 -65.54 -47.23
N VAL A 779 29.19 -65.53 -45.94
CA VAL A 779 29.42 -66.68 -45.05
C VAL A 779 28.66 -67.92 -45.47
N GLU A 780 27.45 -67.77 -46.01
CA GLU A 780 26.66 -68.91 -46.47
C GLU A 780 27.21 -69.47 -47.78
N ARG A 781 27.71 -68.61 -48.68
CA ARG A 781 28.40 -69.04 -49.91
C ARG A 781 29.68 -69.80 -49.63
N VAL A 782 30.49 -69.34 -48.67
CA VAL A 782 31.71 -70.02 -48.21
C VAL A 782 31.40 -71.38 -47.62
N ARG A 783 30.33 -71.50 -46.82
CA ARG A 783 29.86 -72.78 -46.26
C ARG A 783 29.28 -73.74 -47.31
N GLY A 784 29.34 -73.40 -48.59
CA GLY A 784 28.78 -74.18 -49.70
C GLY A 784 27.25 -74.17 -49.75
N ARG A 785 26.59 -73.31 -48.95
CA ARG A 785 25.15 -73.10 -48.94
C ARG A 785 24.80 -72.00 -49.96
N ARG A 786 23.56 -71.96 -50.43
CA ARG A 786 23.08 -70.93 -51.39
C ARG A 786 23.87 -70.86 -52.73
N LYS A 787 24.28 -72.01 -53.28
CA LYS A 787 24.85 -72.13 -54.64
C LYS A 787 23.86 -71.66 -55.72
N CYS A 788 24.35 -71.44 -56.94
CA CYS A 788 23.53 -71.05 -58.09
C CYS A 788 22.33 -71.99 -58.26
N LYS A 789 21.12 -71.44 -58.13
CA LYS A 789 19.87 -72.21 -58.22
C LYS A 789 19.63 -72.78 -59.62
N ARG A 790 20.10 -72.09 -60.68
CA ARG A 790 19.99 -72.58 -62.05
C ARG A 790 20.90 -73.79 -62.32
N CYS A 791 22.15 -73.77 -61.86
CA CYS A 791 23.07 -74.90 -62.00
C CYS A 791 22.71 -76.09 -61.09
N LYS A 792 22.02 -75.85 -59.97
CA LYS A 792 21.56 -76.93 -59.07
C LYS A 792 20.45 -77.78 -59.70
N ASN A 793 19.65 -77.19 -60.59
CA ASN A 793 18.45 -77.82 -61.15
C ASN A 793 18.63 -78.33 -62.60
N ASN A 794 19.85 -78.24 -63.17
CA ASN A 794 20.11 -78.65 -64.55
C ASN A 794 21.18 -79.76 -64.59
N THR A 795 20.78 -80.98 -64.97
CA THR A 795 21.63 -82.18 -64.97
C THR A 795 22.52 -82.32 -66.21
N GLU A 796 22.43 -81.43 -67.20
CA GLU A 796 23.17 -81.55 -68.47
C GLU A 796 24.56 -80.87 -68.53
N LEU A 797 25.02 -80.21 -67.45
CA LEU A 797 26.33 -79.54 -67.40
C LEU A 797 27.32 -80.23 -66.44
N LYS A 798 27.35 -81.56 -66.44
CA LYS A 798 28.40 -82.38 -65.81
C LYS A 798 29.13 -83.21 -66.87
N LYS A 799 29.94 -82.56 -67.69
CA LYS A 799 31.11 -83.13 -68.39
C LYS A 799 32.01 -81.96 -68.81
N ASP A 800 33.31 -82.25 -68.75
CA ASP A 800 34.50 -81.40 -68.79
C ASP A 800 34.79 -80.50 -67.57
#